data_AF-A0A8H3DDI1-F1
#
_entry.id   AF-A0A8H3DDI1-F1
#
_cell.length_a   1.000
_cell.length_b   1.000
_cell.length_c   1.000
_cell.angle_alpha   90.00
_cell.angle_beta   90.00
_cell.angle_gamma   90.00
#
_symmetry.space_group_name_H-M   'P 1'
#
loop_
_entity.id
_entity.type
_entity.pdbx_description
1 polymer ?
#
loop_
_entity_poly.entity_id
_entity_poly.type
_entity_poly.pdbx_seq_one_letter_code
_entity_poly.pdbx_strand_id
1 'polypeptide(L)'
;MDRYLEDEMRGAIFCDPHFVKNFLGFKDEQQNLLQELNRIPEDIQNALEDSITTEYDMYGPILNVLQSIKQAVDTVRNAHNLGSLGTSFHDTHAMAIPGDNPDTQLIKPDLVLFESDHLSQRHWETLMMPIEIKSKLTYRKVAMKQLARYARAVFAHQIHRRHLYGILICKWAATFVRFDRSGILHSEPIDMRHSPTDFRQAFAGLMMLDRTEFGYDPAFTTKYTPGAQLEYYVDLPAAAFPSGDTGLDQDTEVVPGDSDIGLGAGSAHQPRISRKLPPRRFKVVETLCHRKSIRGRATIVLRLRKVRKRTDWQEPGSMSAPRMTRSRTRLEKEEPEWEEVPGAREYALKLMWRDPNKAQEGEILKQLEGEYGVVQCQWHSDILRWDASCHERGATSCDKCCDATPAQVLVQQVRNLGDLDIKIAKEEHGREPQYVEVDTDGLIGQLYAHRKPRIYSWTLFSTVGKLLSKADTPREFLEAVLDAMLGYWQVVNRGILHRDISDGNVLIAEPGHRYDRRNWKLEREPTIPEDGQQTSDMDNHPLAESRRLAKKTIMQLGRDPSGFLSDFDLATTHRGMKDELHKLSVKKDQEVDSRTRDGGDSVNTEPDAKRLKRDKEPSDLPPSPSTGDEREEEQPKSNPSLATTSRYQGYKLIDFRTGTPTFMSARVLFVEVGTPYTHHFMDDLESFFWLIFWCVVQHTDPPGKTGRNNQPADKAMRLLRQLDCADSEFETLARTKYSLMLHCNDGANNVREVDAADEMLVYDKAEAVRIDKEAPWKKDPHYFKKVHISVIALIKMVIHARSGGIYEIMGMMQGKVRAADRSLVVMDSFALPVQAEASGGICEGYVYVLGTETRVNAANEANEYMVAFKEGSERAGRLENAIGWYHSHPGYGCWLSGIDVDTQSTNQQWQDPFVAVVIDPNRTVSAGKVDIGAFRTFPPDYKPSTTEVTEYQSIPLSKIEDFGVHANSYYPLEVEVFKSKLDNELLGRLWNKYWVNTLSQSPLISNRAYAVSQLTDLGAKLAKAQGSLNQRGTAANTALAGIPEELLGGRKGKAKSGDEEKAREESALNKVVKDSTKIAREAQHGLIAQVLKDIVFGSRPGQETQTGAIEARVSGVVGGAM
;
A
#
# COMPACT_ATOMS: atom_id res chain seq x y z
N MET A 1 -15.45 14.79 -7.23
CA MET A 1 -14.86 15.95 -6.52
C MET A 1 -15.29 16.01 -5.06
N ASP A 2 -16.54 16.38 -4.76
CA ASP A 2 -17.01 16.82 -3.42
C ASP A 2 -16.52 16.02 -2.21
N ARG A 3 -16.66 14.69 -2.16
CA ARG A 3 -16.22 13.87 -1.00
C ARG A 3 -14.77 14.09 -0.60
N TYR A 4 -13.85 14.07 -1.57
CA TYR A 4 -12.44 14.35 -1.32
C TYR A 4 -12.21 15.77 -0.80
N LEU A 5 -13.06 16.73 -1.18
CA LEU A 5 -12.97 18.11 -0.73
C LEU A 5 -13.56 18.29 0.68
N GLU A 6 -14.61 17.54 1.02
CA GLU A 6 -15.17 17.43 2.38
C GLU A 6 -14.10 16.84 3.34
N ASP A 7 -13.54 15.68 3.00
CA ASP A 7 -12.52 15.00 3.82
C ASP A 7 -11.20 15.80 3.90
N GLU A 8 -10.73 16.45 2.82
CA GLU A 8 -9.54 17.31 2.85
C GLU A 8 -9.74 18.56 3.74
N MET A 9 -10.94 19.14 3.75
CA MET A 9 -11.26 20.40 4.45
C MET A 9 -11.76 20.21 5.88
N ARG A 10 -12.12 19.01 6.31
CA ARG A 10 -12.53 18.73 7.70
C ARG A 10 -11.41 19.14 8.66
N GLY A 11 -11.73 20.02 9.61
CA GLY A 11 -10.77 20.63 10.53
C GLY A 11 -9.68 21.47 9.86
N ALA A 12 -9.98 22.09 8.72
CA ALA A 12 -9.03 22.90 7.92
C ALA A 12 -9.46 24.35 7.71
N ILE A 13 -10.59 24.78 8.27
CA ILE A 13 -11.22 26.07 8.00
C ILE A 13 -11.09 26.95 9.23
N PHE A 14 -10.51 28.13 9.04
CA PHE A 14 -10.07 29.03 10.09
C PHE A 14 -10.46 30.48 9.79
N CYS A 15 -11.02 31.16 10.78
CA CYS A 15 -11.23 32.60 10.72
C CYS A 15 -10.04 33.34 11.36
N ASP A 16 -9.55 34.36 10.66
CA ASP A 16 -8.54 35.31 11.14
C ASP A 16 -9.21 36.69 11.31
N PRO A 17 -9.53 37.13 12.54
CA PRO A 17 -10.14 38.44 12.81
C PRO A 17 -9.26 39.63 12.40
N HIS A 18 -8.02 39.39 11.98
CA HIS A 18 -7.10 40.40 11.48
C HIS A 18 -6.70 40.12 10.02
N PHE A 19 -7.42 39.26 9.29
CA PHE A 19 -7.14 38.87 7.90
C PHE A 19 -6.82 40.07 7.00
N VAL A 20 -7.65 41.13 7.04
CA VAL A 20 -7.44 42.33 6.21
C VAL A 20 -6.08 42.96 6.54
N LYS A 21 -5.76 43.18 7.81
CA LYS A 21 -4.47 43.72 8.25
C LYS A 21 -3.29 42.78 7.92
N ASN A 22 -3.49 41.47 8.01
CA ASN A 22 -2.45 40.46 7.85
C ASN A 22 -2.11 40.15 6.38
N PHE A 23 -3.05 40.37 5.45
CA PHE A 23 -2.93 39.94 4.05
C PHE A 23 -3.26 41.01 3.00
N LEU A 24 -4.14 41.95 3.32
CA LEU A 24 -4.66 42.97 2.38
C LEU A 24 -4.32 44.40 2.84
N GLY A 25 -3.48 44.53 3.87
CA GLY A 25 -3.11 45.81 4.47
C GLY A 25 -2.08 46.54 3.61
N PHE A 26 -2.31 47.82 3.36
CA PHE A 26 -1.29 48.71 2.78
C PHE A 26 -0.09 48.78 3.72
N LYS A 27 1.11 48.52 3.18
CA LYS A 27 2.38 48.70 3.92
C LYS A 27 2.57 50.18 4.25
N ASP A 28 3.38 50.51 5.26
CA ASP A 28 3.59 51.92 5.67
C ASP A 28 4.11 52.79 4.51
N GLU A 29 4.94 52.22 3.63
CA GLU A 29 5.44 52.84 2.39
C GLU A 29 4.33 53.12 1.35
N GLN A 30 3.20 52.41 1.44
CA GLN A 30 2.05 52.48 0.53
C GLN A 30 0.89 53.35 1.08
N GLN A 31 1.02 53.91 2.30
CA GLN A 31 0.01 54.79 2.94
C GLN A 31 -0.45 55.94 2.02
N ASN A 32 0.46 56.50 1.21
CA ASN A 32 0.14 57.57 0.27
C ASN A 32 -0.79 57.10 -0.87
N LEU A 33 -0.62 55.87 -1.35
CA LEU A 33 -1.45 55.26 -2.40
C LEU A 33 -2.89 55.08 -1.91
N LEU A 34 -3.06 54.72 -0.64
CA LEU A 34 -4.37 54.67 0.02
C LEU A 34 -5.03 56.05 0.12
N GLN A 35 -4.28 57.13 0.32
CA GLN A 35 -4.84 58.49 0.28
C GLN A 35 -5.30 58.90 -1.12
N GLU A 36 -4.62 58.45 -2.18
CA GLU A 36 -5.02 58.73 -3.56
C GLU A 36 -6.24 57.93 -3.98
N LEU A 37 -6.28 56.63 -3.68
CA LEU A 37 -7.48 55.79 -3.79
C LEU A 37 -8.67 56.41 -3.06
N ASN A 38 -8.46 56.96 -1.87
CA ASN A 38 -9.54 57.54 -1.08
C ASN A 38 -10.13 58.84 -1.65
N ARG A 39 -9.44 59.51 -2.60
CA ARG A 39 -9.95 60.71 -3.30
C ARG A 39 -10.93 60.38 -4.43
N ILE A 40 -10.97 59.12 -4.88
CA ILE A 40 -11.89 58.67 -5.92
C ILE A 40 -13.27 58.43 -5.25
N PRO A 41 -14.34 59.16 -5.63
CA PRO A 41 -15.66 58.97 -5.04
C PRO A 41 -16.33 57.69 -5.58
N GLU A 42 -16.91 56.89 -4.69
CA GLU A 42 -17.67 55.70 -5.07
C GLU A 42 -18.93 55.59 -4.20
N ASP A 43 -20.07 55.37 -4.84
CA ASP A 43 -21.38 55.35 -4.19
C ASP A 43 -21.87 53.91 -3.99
N ILE A 44 -21.11 53.15 -3.20
CA ILE A 44 -21.36 51.73 -2.92
C ILE A 44 -22.73 51.53 -2.24
N GLN A 45 -23.21 52.52 -1.48
CA GLN A 45 -24.51 52.44 -0.81
C GLN A 45 -25.68 52.57 -1.79
N ASN A 46 -25.66 53.55 -2.72
CA ASN A 46 -26.72 53.67 -3.72
C ASN A 46 -26.65 52.61 -4.82
N ALA A 47 -25.55 51.85 -4.92
CA ALA A 47 -25.42 50.72 -5.85
C ALA A 47 -26.07 49.41 -5.35
N LEU A 48 -26.38 49.26 -4.05
CA LEU A 48 -26.74 47.96 -3.43
C LEU A 48 -28.10 48.00 -2.71
N GLU A 49 -29.19 47.93 -3.48
CA GLU A 49 -30.57 48.02 -2.99
C GLU A 49 -31.05 46.79 -2.18
N ASP A 50 -31.78 46.98 -1.08
CA ASP A 50 -32.42 45.86 -0.35
C ASP A 50 -33.60 45.21 -1.09
N SER A 51 -34.15 45.87 -2.12
CA SER A 51 -35.20 45.38 -3.01
C SER A 51 -34.83 44.06 -3.70
N ILE A 52 -33.53 43.83 -3.91
CA ILE A 52 -32.96 42.69 -4.61
C ILE A 52 -33.04 41.44 -3.72
N THR A 53 -33.87 40.46 -4.11
CA THR A 53 -34.09 39.23 -3.33
C THR A 53 -33.60 37.94 -3.99
N THR A 54 -33.25 37.95 -5.27
CA THR A 54 -32.72 36.76 -5.99
C THR A 54 -31.21 36.83 -6.14
N GLU A 55 -30.58 35.68 -6.33
CA GLU A 55 -29.14 35.58 -6.58
C GLU A 55 -28.73 36.21 -7.93
N TYR A 56 -29.58 36.03 -8.96
CA TYR A 56 -29.34 36.53 -10.31
C TYR A 56 -29.29 38.06 -10.38
N ASP A 57 -30.22 38.72 -9.69
CA ASP A 57 -30.33 40.18 -9.67
C ASP A 57 -29.17 40.87 -8.91
N MET A 58 -28.38 40.12 -8.13
CA MET A 58 -27.23 40.63 -7.38
C MET A 58 -25.94 40.73 -8.22
N TYR A 59 -25.79 39.95 -9.29
CA TYR A 59 -24.53 39.85 -10.04
C TYR A 59 -24.10 41.18 -10.63
N GLY A 60 -25.00 41.90 -11.32
CA GLY A 60 -24.70 43.19 -11.95
C GLY A 60 -24.29 44.29 -10.96
N PRO A 61 -25.09 44.57 -9.91
CA PRO A 61 -24.73 45.52 -8.85
C PRO A 61 -23.36 45.26 -8.20
N ILE A 62 -23.08 44.00 -7.86
CA ILE A 62 -21.79 43.60 -7.26
C ILE A 62 -20.65 43.79 -8.27
N LEU A 63 -20.84 43.34 -9.52
CA LEU A 63 -19.84 43.48 -10.58
C LEU A 63 -19.46 44.94 -10.82
N ASN A 64 -20.43 45.86 -10.85
CA ASN A 64 -20.19 47.29 -11.01
C ASN A 64 -19.32 47.87 -9.89
N VAL A 65 -19.59 47.52 -8.63
CA VAL A 65 -18.79 47.96 -7.47
C VAL A 65 -17.36 47.42 -7.57
N LEU A 66 -17.18 46.13 -7.88
CA LEU A 66 -15.86 45.50 -8.02
C LEU A 66 -15.05 46.11 -9.18
N GLN A 67 -15.70 46.38 -10.32
CA GLN A 67 -15.06 47.00 -11.48
C GLN A 67 -14.67 48.46 -11.20
N SER A 68 -15.48 49.23 -10.47
CA SER A 68 -15.15 50.61 -10.07
C SER A 68 -13.86 50.65 -9.24
N ILE A 69 -13.79 49.85 -8.18
CA ILE A 69 -12.61 49.83 -7.29
C ILE A 69 -11.38 49.31 -8.06
N LYS A 70 -11.55 48.34 -8.97
CA LYS A 70 -10.46 47.84 -9.84
C LYS A 70 -9.93 48.95 -10.77
N GLN A 71 -10.79 49.76 -11.39
CA GLN A 71 -10.37 50.90 -12.23
C GLN A 71 -9.66 52.00 -11.42
N ALA A 72 -10.12 52.28 -10.20
CA ALA A 72 -9.45 53.17 -9.27
C ALA A 72 -8.03 52.67 -8.92
N VAL A 73 -7.90 51.37 -8.61
CA VAL A 73 -6.62 50.71 -8.35
C VAL A 73 -5.70 50.71 -9.57
N ASP A 74 -6.19 50.32 -10.76
CA ASP A 74 -5.38 50.29 -11.98
C ASP A 74 -4.85 51.69 -12.34
N THR A 75 -5.62 52.75 -12.08
CA THR A 75 -5.17 54.14 -12.27
C THR A 75 -3.95 54.45 -11.41
N VAL A 76 -3.97 54.08 -10.12
CA VAL A 76 -2.83 54.26 -9.20
C VAL A 76 -1.67 53.33 -9.55
N ARG A 77 -1.93 52.06 -9.88
CA ARG A 77 -0.89 51.11 -10.32
C ARG A 77 -0.15 51.60 -11.56
N ASN A 78 -0.86 52.16 -12.54
CA ASN A 78 -0.28 52.74 -13.74
C ASN A 78 0.54 54.00 -13.43
N ALA A 79 0.03 54.92 -12.59
CA ALA A 79 0.77 56.12 -12.17
C ALA A 79 2.10 55.79 -11.47
N HIS A 80 2.15 54.68 -10.72
CA HIS A 80 3.34 54.22 -9.99
C HIS A 80 4.14 53.12 -10.70
N ASN A 81 3.82 52.77 -11.96
CA ASN A 81 4.49 51.73 -12.76
C ASN A 81 4.49 50.32 -12.10
N LEU A 82 3.47 49.99 -11.30
CA LEU A 82 3.36 48.73 -10.55
C LEU A 82 2.87 47.54 -11.41
N GLY A 83 2.72 47.72 -12.72
CA GLY A 83 2.15 46.76 -13.65
C GLY A 83 0.65 46.49 -13.40
N SER A 84 0.01 45.76 -14.33
CA SER A 84 -1.38 45.31 -14.18
C SER A 84 -1.48 44.05 -13.32
N LEU A 85 -2.59 43.92 -12.57
CA LEU A 85 -2.97 42.71 -11.86
C LEU A 85 -4.32 42.23 -12.40
N GLY A 86 -4.26 41.49 -13.51
CA GLY A 86 -5.44 41.09 -14.27
C GLY A 86 -6.12 42.25 -14.99
N THR A 87 -7.07 41.90 -15.85
CA THR A 87 -7.80 42.85 -16.68
C THR A 87 -9.11 43.28 -16.00
N SER A 88 -10.23 42.67 -16.39
CA SER A 88 -11.58 43.02 -15.95
C SER A 88 -12.22 41.87 -15.17
N PHE A 89 -13.15 42.19 -14.27
CA PHE A 89 -14.07 41.19 -13.73
C PHE A 89 -15.15 40.85 -14.75
N HIS A 90 -15.48 39.56 -14.89
CA HIS A 90 -16.53 39.05 -15.79
C HIS A 90 -17.56 38.27 -14.99
N ASP A 91 -18.82 38.38 -15.40
CA ASP A 91 -19.87 37.44 -15.00
C ASP A 91 -19.73 36.12 -15.78
N THR A 92 -19.73 35.00 -15.06
CA THR A 92 -19.65 33.65 -15.59
C THR A 92 -20.67 32.69 -14.98
N HIS A 93 -21.66 33.13 -14.18
CA HIS A 93 -22.59 32.24 -13.48
C HIS A 93 -23.31 31.25 -14.43
N ALA A 94 -23.60 31.67 -15.66
CA ALA A 94 -24.25 30.84 -16.68
C ALA A 94 -23.29 29.89 -17.44
N MET A 95 -21.97 30.11 -17.36
CA MET A 95 -20.96 29.51 -18.24
C MET A 95 -19.92 28.70 -17.48
N ALA A 96 -19.72 27.43 -17.88
CA ALA A 96 -18.60 26.65 -17.36
C ALA A 96 -17.28 27.15 -17.96
N ILE A 97 -16.23 27.23 -17.13
CA ILE A 97 -14.92 27.69 -17.58
C ILE A 97 -14.17 26.54 -18.25
N PRO A 98 -13.64 26.72 -19.48
CA PRO A 98 -12.87 25.70 -20.18
C PRO A 98 -11.70 25.16 -19.34
N GLY A 99 -11.47 23.85 -19.41
CA GLY A 99 -10.44 23.12 -18.68
C GLY A 99 -10.22 21.72 -19.24
N ASP A 100 -8.96 21.29 -19.30
CA ASP A 100 -8.57 19.95 -19.79
C ASP A 100 -9.06 18.81 -18.87
N ASN A 101 -9.29 19.10 -17.59
CA ASN A 101 -9.67 18.12 -16.59
C ASN A 101 -11.19 17.82 -16.59
N PRO A 102 -11.64 16.57 -16.79
CA PRO A 102 -13.06 16.20 -16.70
C PRO A 102 -13.75 16.59 -15.38
N ASP A 103 -13.01 16.64 -14.26
CA ASP A 103 -13.56 17.08 -12.97
C ASP A 103 -14.11 18.52 -12.98
N THR A 104 -13.63 19.37 -13.92
CA THR A 104 -13.89 20.83 -13.91
C THR A 104 -14.79 21.31 -15.03
N GLN A 105 -15.15 20.46 -16.00
CA GLN A 105 -15.94 20.82 -17.18
C GLN A 105 -17.37 21.32 -16.89
N LEU A 106 -17.89 21.07 -15.69
CA LEU A 106 -19.22 21.49 -15.23
C LEU A 106 -19.15 22.55 -14.11
N ILE A 107 -18.00 23.20 -13.94
CA ILE A 107 -17.79 24.20 -12.89
C ILE A 107 -17.95 25.60 -13.47
N LYS A 108 -18.94 26.32 -12.94
CA LYS A 108 -19.22 27.73 -13.21
C LYS A 108 -18.98 28.52 -11.91
N PRO A 109 -18.02 29.45 -11.87
CA PRO A 109 -17.96 30.49 -10.85
C PRO A 109 -18.88 31.66 -11.18
N ASP A 110 -19.39 32.35 -10.18
CA ASP A 110 -20.32 33.47 -10.37
C ASP A 110 -19.63 34.65 -11.07
N LEU A 111 -18.61 35.25 -10.44
CA LEU A 111 -17.75 36.28 -11.06
C LEU A 111 -16.27 35.86 -11.03
N VAL A 112 -15.49 36.27 -12.02
CA VAL A 112 -14.06 35.92 -12.14
C VAL A 112 -13.18 37.06 -12.65
N LEU A 113 -11.93 37.08 -12.19
CA LEU A 113 -10.84 37.87 -12.76
C LEU A 113 -9.89 36.95 -13.52
N PHE A 114 -9.59 37.30 -14.78
CA PHE A 114 -8.59 36.62 -15.61
C PHE A 114 -7.31 37.47 -15.75
N GLU A 115 -6.19 36.84 -16.10
CA GLU A 115 -4.96 37.54 -16.48
C GLU A 115 -5.08 38.32 -17.79
N SER A 116 -6.07 38.00 -18.62
CA SER A 116 -6.31 38.57 -19.94
C SER A 116 -7.79 38.49 -20.30
N ASP A 117 -8.32 39.54 -20.95
CA ASP A 117 -9.72 39.59 -21.41
C ASP A 117 -9.95 38.81 -22.72
N HIS A 118 -8.87 38.41 -23.43
CA HIS A 118 -8.95 37.71 -24.72
C HIS A 118 -9.74 36.40 -24.57
N LEU A 119 -10.82 36.23 -25.35
CA LEU A 119 -11.75 35.10 -25.23
C LEU A 119 -11.08 33.73 -25.38
N SER A 120 -10.08 33.60 -26.25
CA SER A 120 -9.29 32.38 -26.44
C SER A 120 -8.33 32.06 -25.29
N GLN A 121 -8.17 32.96 -24.33
CA GLN A 121 -7.29 32.80 -23.17
C GLN A 121 -8.08 32.66 -21.85
N ARG A 122 -9.41 32.57 -21.89
CA ARG A 122 -10.25 32.34 -20.69
C ARG A 122 -10.27 30.85 -20.33
N HIS A 123 -9.31 30.44 -19.49
CA HIS A 123 -9.04 29.04 -19.13
C HIS A 123 -8.82 28.93 -17.61
N TRP A 124 -8.95 27.74 -17.01
CA TRP A 124 -8.59 27.55 -15.59
C TRP A 124 -7.10 27.88 -15.31
N GLU A 125 -6.22 27.80 -16.30
CA GLU A 125 -4.82 28.22 -16.19
C GLU A 125 -4.62 29.73 -16.01
N THR A 126 -5.58 30.56 -16.43
CA THR A 126 -5.46 32.03 -16.47
C THR A 126 -6.39 32.75 -15.50
N LEU A 127 -7.20 32.00 -14.75
CA LEU A 127 -8.11 32.52 -13.73
C LEU A 127 -7.30 32.98 -12.51
N MET A 128 -7.28 34.29 -12.26
CA MET A 128 -6.54 34.86 -11.13
C MET A 128 -7.27 34.65 -9.81
N MET A 129 -8.58 34.92 -9.80
CA MET A 129 -9.43 34.89 -8.62
C MET A 129 -10.89 34.61 -8.99
N PRO A 130 -11.56 33.66 -8.30
CA PRO A 130 -13.00 33.47 -8.38
C PRO A 130 -13.74 34.21 -7.24
N ILE A 131 -15.01 34.51 -7.48
CA ILE A 131 -15.95 35.04 -6.49
C ILE A 131 -17.22 34.18 -6.52
N GLU A 132 -17.74 33.88 -5.32
CA GLU A 132 -19.04 33.23 -5.10
C GLU A 132 -20.02 34.25 -4.50
N ILE A 133 -21.25 34.28 -4.98
CA ILE A 133 -22.33 35.17 -4.53
C ILE A 133 -23.55 34.34 -4.15
N LYS A 134 -24.19 34.61 -3.01
CA LYS A 134 -25.40 33.88 -2.57
C LYS A 134 -26.46 34.84 -2.02
N SER A 135 -27.73 34.57 -2.31
CA SER A 135 -28.87 35.45 -1.94
C SER A 135 -29.11 35.65 -0.44
N LYS A 136 -28.66 34.71 0.42
CA LYS A 136 -28.86 34.73 1.88
C LYS A 136 -27.56 34.68 2.68
N LEU A 137 -27.56 35.32 3.85
CA LEU A 137 -26.44 35.27 4.82
C LEU A 137 -26.17 33.84 5.34
N THR A 138 -27.22 33.05 5.54
CA THR A 138 -27.21 31.65 6.02
C THR A 138 -26.67 30.62 5.01
N TYR A 139 -26.37 31.03 3.77
CA TYR A 139 -25.79 30.14 2.75
C TYR A 139 -24.25 30.09 2.78
N ARG A 140 -23.58 30.81 3.71
CA ARG A 140 -22.11 30.91 3.81
C ARG A 140 -21.36 29.57 3.73
N LYS A 141 -21.89 28.49 4.32
CA LYS A 141 -21.28 27.14 4.27
C LYS A 141 -21.33 26.50 2.87
N VAL A 142 -22.46 26.61 2.17
CA VAL A 142 -22.64 26.16 0.78
C VAL A 142 -21.64 26.86 -0.13
N ALA A 143 -21.55 28.16 0.06
CA ALA A 143 -20.78 29.08 -0.75
C ALA A 143 -19.27 28.91 -0.55
N MET A 144 -18.82 28.67 0.68
CA MET A 144 -17.44 28.26 0.98
C MET A 144 -17.07 26.95 0.27
N LYS A 145 -18.01 25.99 0.18
CA LYS A 145 -17.80 24.74 -0.57
C LYS A 145 -17.71 24.96 -2.08
N GLN A 146 -18.54 25.84 -2.64
CA GLN A 146 -18.47 26.24 -4.05
C GLN A 146 -17.12 26.90 -4.38
N LEU A 147 -16.73 27.92 -3.61
CA LEU A 147 -15.45 28.61 -3.75
C LEU A 147 -14.25 27.65 -3.61
N ALA A 148 -14.35 26.65 -2.74
CA ALA A 148 -13.35 25.59 -2.62
C ALA A 148 -13.27 24.65 -3.85
N ARG A 149 -14.38 24.38 -4.55
CA ARG A 149 -14.38 23.66 -5.84
C ARG A 149 -13.61 24.47 -6.90
N TYR A 150 -13.79 25.79 -6.92
CA TYR A 150 -13.03 26.69 -7.81
C TYR A 150 -11.54 26.71 -7.45
N ALA A 151 -11.21 26.74 -6.16
CA ALA A 151 -9.83 26.63 -5.71
C ALA A 151 -9.17 25.31 -6.14
N ARG A 152 -9.89 24.18 -6.06
CA ARG A 152 -9.40 22.89 -6.56
C ARG A 152 -9.19 22.91 -8.08
N ALA A 153 -10.08 23.54 -8.83
CA ALA A 153 -9.95 23.69 -10.28
C ALA A 153 -8.73 24.54 -10.66
N VAL A 154 -8.53 25.68 -10.00
CA VAL A 154 -7.34 26.53 -10.17
C VAL A 154 -6.05 25.77 -9.87
N PHE A 155 -5.93 25.18 -8.67
CA PHE A 155 -4.71 24.46 -8.29
C PHE A 155 -4.42 23.25 -9.19
N ALA A 156 -5.43 22.61 -9.77
CA ALA A 156 -5.25 21.47 -10.67
C ALA A 156 -4.69 21.86 -12.06
N HIS A 157 -4.87 23.12 -12.51
CA HIS A 157 -4.34 23.60 -13.80
C HIS A 157 -3.09 24.50 -13.62
N GLN A 158 -3.04 25.33 -12.58
CA GLN A 158 -1.93 26.26 -12.33
C GLN A 158 -0.84 25.62 -11.46
N ILE A 159 0.08 24.88 -12.08
CA ILE A 159 1.22 24.20 -11.40
C ILE A 159 2.13 25.14 -10.56
N HIS A 160 2.06 26.43 -10.84
CA HIS A 160 2.87 27.50 -10.26
C HIS A 160 2.11 28.33 -9.19
N ARG A 161 0.96 27.83 -8.71
CA ARG A 161 0.11 28.53 -7.73
C ARG A 161 0.35 28.01 -6.31
N ARG A 162 0.95 28.87 -5.48
CA ARG A 162 1.31 28.61 -4.07
C ARG A 162 0.11 28.80 -3.14
N HIS A 163 -0.64 29.88 -3.35
CA HIS A 163 -1.94 30.15 -2.70
C HIS A 163 -2.89 30.88 -3.66
N LEU A 164 -4.19 30.88 -3.33
CA LEU A 164 -5.23 31.53 -4.09
C LEU A 164 -6.08 32.41 -3.16
N TYR A 165 -6.38 33.64 -3.59
CA TYR A 165 -7.44 34.43 -2.99
C TYR A 165 -8.76 34.21 -3.72
N GLY A 166 -9.87 34.34 -2.99
CA GLY A 166 -11.23 34.36 -3.49
C GLY A 166 -12.10 35.22 -2.58
N ILE A 167 -13.29 35.59 -3.05
CA ILE A 167 -14.26 36.35 -2.24
C ILE A 167 -15.57 35.58 -2.21
N LEU A 168 -16.21 35.60 -1.05
CA LEU A 168 -17.56 35.09 -0.83
C LEU A 168 -18.47 36.26 -0.43
N ILE A 169 -19.54 36.51 -1.17
CA ILE A 169 -20.53 37.55 -0.86
C ILE A 169 -21.88 36.88 -0.55
N CYS A 170 -22.34 36.97 0.70
CA CYS A 170 -23.66 36.45 1.11
C CYS A 170 -24.58 37.64 1.42
N LYS A 171 -25.66 37.81 0.62
CA LYS A 171 -26.42 39.07 0.52
C LYS A 171 -25.44 40.22 0.28
N TRP A 172 -25.20 41.08 1.27
CA TRP A 172 -24.26 42.21 1.16
C TRP A 172 -23.00 42.06 2.04
N ALA A 173 -22.79 40.90 2.67
CA ALA A 173 -21.63 40.62 3.51
C ALA A 173 -20.52 39.92 2.71
N ALA A 174 -19.44 40.64 2.43
CA ALA A 174 -18.24 40.15 1.75
C ALA A 174 -17.25 39.52 2.74
N THR A 175 -16.84 38.30 2.48
CA THR A 175 -15.86 37.53 3.24
C THR A 175 -14.66 37.25 2.33
N PHE A 176 -13.48 37.72 2.71
CA PHE A 176 -12.24 37.48 1.96
C PHE A 176 -11.67 36.12 2.35
N VAL A 177 -11.24 35.33 1.37
CA VAL A 177 -10.81 33.95 1.57
C VAL A 177 -9.44 33.72 0.94
N ARG A 178 -8.55 33.04 1.67
CA ARG A 178 -7.24 32.58 1.21
C ARG A 178 -7.16 31.06 1.34
N PHE A 179 -6.98 30.39 0.21
CA PHE A 179 -6.68 28.97 0.12
C PHE A 179 -5.16 28.79 0.05
N ASP A 180 -4.58 28.10 1.03
CA ASP A 180 -3.21 27.60 0.96
C ASP A 180 -3.14 26.14 1.44
N ARG A 181 -1.97 25.51 1.32
CA ARG A 181 -1.82 24.06 1.53
C ARG A 181 -1.99 23.60 3.00
N SER A 182 -2.23 24.51 3.94
CA SER A 182 -2.60 24.18 5.33
C SER A 182 -4.12 24.12 5.54
N GLY A 183 -4.89 24.81 4.69
CA GLY A 183 -6.35 24.90 4.75
C GLY A 183 -6.86 26.29 4.35
N ILE A 184 -8.15 26.54 4.61
CA ILE A 184 -8.81 27.81 4.33
C ILE A 184 -8.55 28.79 5.49
N LEU A 185 -8.10 30.00 5.16
CA LEU A 185 -8.18 31.17 6.02
C LEU A 185 -9.26 32.10 5.47
N HIS A 186 -10.09 32.69 6.32
CA HIS A 186 -11.04 33.72 5.90
C HIS A 186 -11.14 34.88 6.91
N SER A 187 -11.56 36.05 6.43
CA SER A 187 -11.89 37.21 7.27
C SER A 187 -13.18 36.98 8.07
N GLU A 188 -13.46 37.87 9.02
CA GLU A 188 -14.85 38.11 9.43
C GLU A 188 -15.63 38.76 8.25
N PRO A 189 -16.95 38.60 8.15
CA PRO A 189 -17.73 39.19 7.05
C PRO A 189 -17.85 40.70 7.19
N ILE A 190 -17.55 41.44 6.12
CA ILE A 190 -17.68 42.90 6.03
C ILE A 190 -18.94 43.23 5.24
N ASP A 191 -19.90 43.90 5.86
CA ASP A 191 -21.09 44.40 5.16
C ASP A 191 -20.71 45.58 4.26
N MET A 192 -20.88 45.42 2.94
CA MET A 192 -20.47 46.40 1.93
C MET A 192 -21.26 47.73 1.99
N ARG A 193 -22.36 47.78 2.73
CA ARG A 193 -23.25 48.96 2.83
C ARG A 193 -23.16 49.64 4.18
N HIS A 194 -23.03 48.87 5.26
CA HIS A 194 -22.79 49.40 6.60
C HIS A 194 -21.32 49.79 6.81
N SER A 195 -20.39 49.07 6.18
CA SER A 195 -18.93 49.29 6.22
C SER A 195 -18.32 49.44 4.81
N PRO A 196 -18.82 50.37 3.96
CA PRO A 196 -18.36 50.52 2.57
C PRO A 196 -16.88 50.90 2.47
N THR A 197 -16.39 51.71 3.43
CA THR A 197 -14.98 52.10 3.50
C THR A 197 -14.07 50.92 3.83
N ASP A 198 -14.46 50.07 4.78
CA ASP A 198 -13.67 48.90 5.19
C ASP A 198 -13.60 47.86 4.06
N PHE A 199 -14.73 47.62 3.39
CA PHE A 199 -14.79 46.77 2.21
C PHE A 199 -13.91 47.31 1.08
N ARG A 200 -14.02 48.61 0.76
CA ARG A 200 -13.18 49.25 -0.27
C ARG A 200 -11.69 49.13 0.07
N GLN A 201 -11.30 49.37 1.31
CA GLN A 201 -9.89 49.24 1.72
C GLN A 201 -9.38 47.81 1.58
N ALA A 202 -10.17 46.81 2.02
CA ALA A 202 -9.80 45.40 1.89
C ALA A 202 -9.70 44.95 0.41
N PHE A 203 -10.69 45.33 -0.42
CA PHE A 203 -10.70 44.95 -1.84
C PHE A 203 -9.63 45.69 -2.66
N ALA A 204 -9.42 46.99 -2.41
CA ALA A 204 -8.34 47.74 -3.05
C ALA A 204 -6.97 47.21 -2.64
N GLY A 205 -6.78 46.87 -1.36
CA GLY A 205 -5.56 46.21 -0.87
C GLY A 205 -5.27 44.88 -1.55
N LEU A 206 -6.30 44.04 -1.75
CA LEU A 206 -6.20 42.79 -2.51
C LEU A 206 -5.79 43.01 -3.97
N MET A 207 -6.29 44.07 -4.62
CA MET A 207 -5.94 44.44 -6.00
C MET A 207 -4.60 45.20 -6.12
N MET A 208 -4.04 45.68 -5.00
CA MET A 208 -2.74 46.37 -4.93
C MET A 208 -1.54 45.41 -4.74
N LEU A 209 -1.78 44.14 -4.41
CA LEU A 209 -0.75 43.09 -4.30
C LEU A 209 0.04 42.91 -5.61
N ASP A 210 1.29 42.48 -5.53
CA ASP A 210 2.03 41.98 -6.71
C ASP A 210 1.65 40.51 -7.04
N ARG A 211 2.15 39.95 -8.16
CA ARG A 211 1.86 38.55 -8.52
C ARG A 211 2.38 37.54 -7.48
N THR A 212 3.53 37.80 -6.87
CA THR A 212 4.12 36.98 -5.79
C THR A 212 3.19 36.91 -4.59
N GLU A 213 2.65 38.06 -4.18
CA GLU A 213 1.73 38.22 -3.05
C GLU A 213 0.34 37.67 -3.36
N PHE A 214 -0.11 37.76 -4.61
CA PHE A 214 -1.35 37.15 -5.12
C PHE A 214 -1.25 35.61 -5.29
N GLY A 215 -0.08 35.05 -5.03
CA GLY A 215 0.15 33.61 -4.86
C GLY A 215 0.76 32.87 -6.05
N TYR A 216 1.25 33.60 -7.05
CA TYR A 216 2.07 33.03 -8.13
C TYR A 216 3.50 32.77 -7.63
N ASP A 217 4.14 31.73 -8.15
CA ASP A 217 5.55 31.44 -7.92
C ASP A 217 6.45 32.29 -8.84
N PRO A 218 7.33 33.16 -8.29
CA PRO A 218 8.14 34.08 -9.09
C PRO A 218 9.27 33.40 -9.87
N ALA A 219 9.60 32.14 -9.57
CA ALA A 219 10.56 31.36 -10.34
C ALA A 219 9.94 30.70 -11.59
N PHE A 220 8.62 30.78 -11.75
CA PHE A 220 7.90 30.32 -12.95
C PHE A 220 7.49 31.49 -13.85
N THR A 221 7.58 31.27 -15.16
CA THR A 221 7.06 32.19 -16.18
C THR A 221 6.35 31.44 -17.30
N THR A 222 5.37 32.06 -17.94
CA THR A 222 4.55 31.44 -19.00
C THR A 222 4.71 32.15 -20.34
N LYS A 223 4.46 31.44 -21.43
CA LYS A 223 4.28 32.01 -22.78
C LYS A 223 3.16 31.30 -23.52
N TYR A 224 2.44 32.02 -24.38
CA TYR A 224 1.46 31.41 -25.28
C TYR A 224 2.15 30.87 -26.53
N THR A 225 1.78 29.66 -26.93
CA THR A 225 2.11 29.12 -28.26
C THR A 225 1.21 29.74 -29.34
N PRO A 226 1.56 29.64 -30.64
CA PRO A 226 0.66 29.99 -31.74
C PRO A 226 -0.64 29.18 -31.79
N GLY A 227 -0.79 28.13 -30.98
CA GLY A 227 -2.02 27.36 -30.79
C GLY A 227 -2.85 27.79 -29.57
N ALA A 228 -2.51 28.93 -28.93
CA ALA A 228 -3.09 29.44 -27.69
C ALA A 228 -2.90 28.58 -26.42
N GLN A 229 -2.23 27.42 -26.51
CA GLN A 229 -1.80 26.64 -25.34
C GLN A 229 -0.65 27.36 -24.60
N LEU A 230 -0.62 27.23 -23.27
CA LEU A 230 0.36 27.85 -22.39
C LEU A 230 1.60 26.94 -22.18
N GLU A 231 2.80 27.44 -22.50
CA GLU A 231 4.08 26.81 -22.12
C GLU A 231 4.61 27.40 -20.82
N TYR A 232 5.09 26.52 -19.92
CA TYR A 232 5.70 26.89 -18.64
C TYR A 232 7.23 26.78 -18.70
N TYR A 233 7.90 27.77 -18.12
CA TYR A 233 9.33 27.78 -17.86
C TYR A 233 9.60 27.97 -16.37
N VAL A 234 10.71 27.41 -15.89
CA VAL A 234 11.19 27.58 -14.50
C VAL A 234 12.68 27.95 -14.51
N ASP A 235 13.04 28.94 -13.70
CA ASP A 235 14.42 29.39 -13.52
C ASP A 235 15.02 28.77 -12.25
N LEU A 236 16.03 27.90 -12.40
CA LEU A 236 16.68 27.18 -11.30
C LEU A 236 18.00 27.85 -10.89
N PRO A 237 18.33 27.91 -9.58
CA PRO A 237 19.55 28.56 -9.11
C PRO A 237 20.80 27.82 -9.59
N ALA A 238 21.87 28.55 -9.92
CA ALA A 238 23.14 27.96 -10.37
C ALA A 238 23.73 26.93 -9.37
N ALA A 239 23.44 27.08 -8.08
CA ALA A 239 23.83 26.15 -7.02
C ALA A 239 23.25 24.72 -7.18
N ALA A 240 22.23 24.51 -8.02
CA ALA A 240 21.74 23.18 -8.36
C ALA A 240 22.63 22.41 -9.35
N PHE A 241 23.60 23.08 -9.97
CA PHE A 241 24.44 22.54 -11.05
C PHE A 241 25.93 22.78 -10.74
N PRO A 242 26.54 21.99 -9.83
CA PRO A 242 27.95 22.12 -9.48
C PRO A 242 28.85 21.88 -10.71
N SER A 243 30.00 22.56 -10.72
CA SER A 243 30.86 22.79 -11.90
C SER A 243 31.58 21.55 -12.50
N GLY A 244 31.18 20.34 -12.13
CA GLY A 244 31.74 19.08 -12.65
C GLY A 244 30.95 18.44 -13.79
N ASP A 245 29.69 18.81 -14.02
CA ASP A 245 28.85 18.21 -15.08
C ASP A 245 29.12 18.84 -16.45
N THR A 246 30.38 18.77 -16.93
CA THR A 246 30.82 19.24 -18.26
C THR A 246 30.44 18.26 -19.38
N GLY A 247 29.34 17.53 -19.21
CA GLY A 247 28.74 16.67 -20.22
C GLY A 247 28.05 17.48 -21.31
N LEU A 248 28.81 17.85 -22.35
CA LEU A 248 28.36 18.56 -23.57
C LEU A 248 27.95 20.04 -23.42
N ASP A 249 28.06 20.65 -22.24
CA ASP A 249 28.01 22.12 -22.10
C ASP A 249 29.30 22.74 -22.73
N GLN A 250 29.29 23.00 -24.05
CA GLN A 250 30.33 23.78 -24.74
C GLN A 250 30.22 25.29 -24.51
N ASP A 251 29.11 25.74 -23.90
CA ASP A 251 28.78 27.15 -23.62
C ASP A 251 29.60 27.72 -22.45
N THR A 252 30.93 27.59 -22.47
CA THR A 252 31.82 28.49 -21.72
C THR A 252 31.92 29.81 -22.50
N GLU A 253 31.22 30.84 -22.05
CA GLU A 253 31.47 32.21 -22.50
C GLU A 253 32.92 32.60 -22.21
N VAL A 254 33.76 32.59 -23.25
CA VAL A 254 35.12 33.12 -23.18
C VAL A 254 35.02 34.63 -23.15
N VAL A 255 34.90 35.20 -21.94
CA VAL A 255 34.95 36.64 -21.70
C VAL A 255 36.27 37.19 -22.26
N PRO A 256 36.27 38.03 -23.32
CA PRO A 256 37.50 38.47 -23.95
C PRO A 256 38.17 39.58 -23.13
N GLY A 257 39.47 39.42 -22.86
CA GLY A 257 40.33 40.47 -22.31
C GLY A 257 40.41 40.51 -20.78
N ASP A 258 41.53 40.01 -20.26
CA ASP A 258 42.61 40.95 -19.86
C ASP A 258 43.97 40.25 -20.03
N SER A 259 44.80 40.81 -20.90
CA SER A 259 46.19 40.42 -21.10
C SER A 259 47.12 41.43 -20.42
N ASP A 260 48.25 40.95 -19.92
CA ASP A 260 49.28 41.68 -19.16
C ASP A 260 48.88 42.18 -17.76
N ILE A 261 49.54 41.65 -16.73
CA ILE A 261 50.71 42.31 -16.14
C ILE A 261 51.48 41.33 -15.21
N GLY A 262 52.80 41.33 -15.36
CA GLY A 262 53.79 41.30 -14.27
C GLY A 262 53.74 40.20 -13.19
N LEU A 263 54.76 39.35 -13.17
CA LEU A 263 55.18 38.61 -11.97
C LEU A 263 55.56 39.57 -10.84
N GLY A 264 54.93 39.42 -9.66
CA GLY A 264 55.28 40.16 -8.45
C GLY A 264 54.76 39.45 -7.20
N ALA A 265 55.62 39.22 -6.21
CA ALA A 265 55.27 38.49 -4.99
C ALA A 265 55.11 39.43 -3.79
N GLY A 266 54.01 39.28 -3.03
CA GLY A 266 53.90 39.86 -1.69
C GLY A 266 52.49 40.30 -1.26
N SER A 267 52.29 40.29 0.06
CA SER A 267 51.11 40.77 0.80
C SER A 267 49.84 39.92 0.71
N ALA A 268 48.93 40.17 1.67
CA ALA A 268 47.73 39.38 1.95
C ALA A 268 46.44 40.25 1.89
N HIS A 269 45.30 39.61 2.16
CA HIS A 269 43.95 40.20 2.25
C HIS A 269 43.32 40.68 0.93
N GLN A 270 42.64 39.76 0.24
CA GLN A 270 41.19 39.85 0.01
C GLN A 270 40.65 38.52 -0.57
N PRO A 271 39.51 37.99 -0.08
CA PRO A 271 38.82 36.93 -0.80
C PRO A 271 38.22 37.50 -2.09
N ARG A 272 38.59 36.94 -3.25
CA ARG A 272 38.01 37.36 -4.54
C ARG A 272 36.50 37.16 -4.50
N ILE A 273 35.73 38.22 -4.78
CA ILE A 273 34.28 38.16 -4.91
C ILE A 273 33.94 37.17 -6.04
N SER A 274 33.36 36.02 -5.69
CA SER A 274 32.84 35.07 -6.66
C SER A 274 31.66 35.72 -7.39
N ARG A 275 31.85 36.12 -8.66
CA ARG A 275 30.75 36.55 -9.53
C ARG A 275 29.73 35.41 -9.59
N LYS A 276 28.56 35.63 -8.99
CA LYS A 276 27.49 34.61 -8.92
C LYS A 276 26.96 34.36 -10.33
N LEU A 277 26.98 33.10 -10.76
CA LEU A 277 26.44 32.67 -12.05
C LEU A 277 24.92 32.93 -12.11
N PRO A 278 24.37 33.28 -13.29
CA PRO A 278 22.93 33.47 -13.46
C PRO A 278 22.15 32.15 -13.23
N PRO A 279 20.84 32.22 -12.91
CA PRO A 279 20.00 31.03 -12.89
C PRO A 279 19.95 30.36 -14.26
N ARG A 280 19.77 29.04 -14.28
CA ARG A 280 19.60 28.25 -15.51
C ARG A 280 18.11 28.08 -15.80
N ARG A 281 17.68 28.44 -17.01
CA ARG A 281 16.28 28.36 -17.46
C ARG A 281 15.94 27.00 -18.03
N PHE A 282 14.78 26.47 -17.65
CA PHE A 282 14.25 25.20 -18.14
C PHE A 282 12.83 25.38 -18.66
N LYS A 283 12.47 24.59 -19.67
CA LYS A 283 11.09 24.40 -20.11
C LYS A 283 10.49 23.19 -19.39
N VAL A 284 9.24 23.29 -18.97
CA VAL A 284 8.44 22.15 -18.51
C VAL A 284 7.96 21.38 -19.74
N VAL A 285 8.39 20.13 -19.87
CA VAL A 285 8.08 19.25 -21.02
C VAL A 285 6.89 18.35 -20.74
N GLU A 286 6.77 17.83 -19.52
CA GLU A 286 5.70 16.92 -19.09
C GLU A 286 5.43 17.14 -17.59
N THR A 287 4.16 17.08 -17.18
CA THR A 287 3.80 17.00 -15.74
C THR A 287 3.66 15.53 -15.38
N LEU A 288 4.70 14.96 -14.76
CA LEU A 288 4.81 13.53 -14.43
C LEU A 288 3.86 13.13 -13.28
N CYS A 289 3.62 14.04 -12.33
CA CYS A 289 2.66 13.86 -11.25
C CYS A 289 2.06 15.21 -10.85
N HIS A 290 0.76 15.24 -10.55
CA HIS A 290 0.09 16.40 -9.97
C HIS A 290 -1.03 15.94 -9.02
N ARG A 291 -0.76 15.91 -7.71
CA ARG A 291 -1.76 15.54 -6.69
C ARG A 291 -2.77 16.69 -6.53
N LYS A 292 -3.97 16.58 -7.15
CA LYS A 292 -5.07 17.58 -7.20
C LYS A 292 -5.68 18.00 -5.84
N SER A 293 -5.05 17.70 -4.71
CA SER A 293 -5.52 18.10 -3.38
C SER A 293 -5.27 19.59 -3.14
N ILE A 294 -6.18 20.28 -2.47
CA ILE A 294 -6.03 21.69 -2.11
C ILE A 294 -5.21 21.89 -0.83
N ARG A 295 -5.08 20.85 0.00
CA ARG A 295 -4.34 20.83 1.28
C ARG A 295 -3.14 19.86 1.21
N GLY A 296 -2.35 19.80 2.27
CA GLY A 296 -1.44 18.69 2.51
C GLY A 296 -0.08 18.86 1.82
N ARG A 297 0.45 17.76 1.28
CA ARG A 297 1.75 17.74 0.57
C ARG A 297 1.69 18.46 -0.77
N ALA A 298 0.52 18.41 -1.44
CA ALA A 298 0.26 19.02 -2.75
C ALA A 298 1.39 18.76 -3.79
N THR A 299 1.88 17.51 -3.84
CA THR A 299 3.05 17.13 -4.63
C THR A 299 2.81 17.32 -6.13
N ILE A 300 3.74 18.02 -6.79
CA ILE A 300 3.86 18.15 -8.24
C ILE A 300 5.24 17.64 -8.65
N VAL A 301 5.34 16.92 -9.76
CA VAL A 301 6.61 16.49 -10.37
C VAL A 301 6.62 16.86 -11.85
N LEU A 302 7.62 17.64 -12.26
CA LEU A 302 7.75 18.22 -13.60
C LEU A 302 9.01 17.70 -14.30
N ARG A 303 8.87 17.23 -15.55
CA ARG A 303 9.97 16.90 -16.44
C ARG A 303 10.53 18.20 -17.05
N LEU A 304 11.81 18.46 -16.85
CA LEU A 304 12.48 19.69 -17.25
C LEU A 304 13.57 19.44 -18.31
N ARG A 305 13.63 20.32 -19.32
CA ARG A 305 14.67 20.32 -20.36
C ARG A 305 15.33 21.71 -20.46
N LYS A 306 16.66 21.76 -20.57
CA LYS A 306 17.44 23.01 -20.65
C LYS A 306 17.05 23.80 -21.90
N VAL A 307 16.78 25.10 -21.75
CA VAL A 307 16.62 26.03 -22.87
C VAL A 307 17.72 27.08 -22.87
N ARG A 308 18.01 27.65 -24.05
CA ARG A 308 18.90 28.82 -24.22
C ARG A 308 18.22 29.89 -25.06
N LYS A 309 18.80 31.07 -25.12
CA LYS A 309 18.28 32.14 -25.97
C LYS A 309 18.83 31.97 -27.38
N ARG A 310 18.00 32.22 -28.40
CA ARG A 310 18.39 31.98 -29.80
C ARG A 310 19.45 32.95 -30.33
N THR A 311 19.77 34.00 -29.57
CA THR A 311 20.86 34.96 -29.84
C THR A 311 22.25 34.36 -29.75
N ASP A 312 22.39 33.23 -29.07
CA ASP A 312 23.66 32.78 -28.52
C ASP A 312 24.49 31.99 -29.57
N TRP A 313 23.87 31.65 -30.71
CA TRP A 313 24.50 31.08 -31.91
C TRP A 313 24.97 32.16 -32.91
N GLN A 314 26.07 32.85 -32.62
CA GLN A 314 26.86 33.50 -33.68
C GLN A 314 28.16 32.73 -33.89
N GLU A 315 28.24 31.96 -34.98
CA GLU A 315 29.50 31.35 -35.42
C GLU A 315 30.56 32.45 -35.64
N PRO A 316 31.78 32.31 -35.08
CA PRO A 316 32.86 33.26 -35.29
C PRO A 316 33.50 33.08 -36.68
N GLY A 317 32.71 33.26 -37.75
CA GLY A 317 33.10 32.79 -39.09
C GLY A 317 32.38 33.38 -40.31
N SER A 318 31.46 34.35 -40.21
CA SER A 318 30.80 34.92 -41.40
C SER A 318 30.49 36.42 -41.32
N MET A 319 31.45 37.25 -41.75
CA MET A 319 31.15 38.64 -42.12
C MET A 319 30.60 38.72 -43.55
N SER A 320 29.28 38.82 -43.68
CA SER A 320 28.65 39.32 -44.91
C SER A 320 27.47 40.23 -44.58
N ALA A 321 27.56 41.51 -44.97
CA ALA A 321 26.55 42.52 -44.64
C ALA A 321 25.35 42.43 -45.61
N PRO A 322 24.11 42.23 -45.13
CA PRO A 322 22.93 42.26 -45.99
C PRO A 322 22.67 43.68 -46.51
N ARG A 323 22.62 43.85 -47.83
CA ARG A 323 22.18 45.10 -48.47
C ARG A 323 20.72 45.39 -48.13
N MET A 324 20.39 46.66 -47.87
CA MET A 324 18.99 47.12 -47.88
C MET A 324 18.34 46.88 -49.26
N THR A 325 17.23 46.14 -49.27
CA THR A 325 16.20 46.23 -50.33
C THR A 325 14.82 46.26 -49.68
N ARG A 326 13.86 46.90 -50.36
CA ARG A 326 12.55 47.25 -49.79
C ARG A 326 11.53 46.11 -49.86
N SER A 327 10.62 46.14 -48.89
CA SER A 327 9.24 45.66 -48.95
C SER A 327 9.01 44.17 -49.17
N ARG A 328 8.54 43.50 -48.10
CA ARG A 328 7.50 42.49 -48.24
C ARG A 328 6.69 42.38 -46.95
N THR A 329 5.38 42.63 -47.03
CA THR A 329 4.44 42.29 -45.95
C THR A 329 4.50 40.78 -45.69
N ARG A 330 4.90 40.41 -44.48
CA ARG A 330 4.92 39.04 -43.96
C ARG A 330 4.24 39.10 -42.61
N LEU A 331 3.27 38.21 -42.34
CA LEU A 331 2.76 38.08 -40.98
C LEU A 331 3.92 37.58 -40.11
N GLU A 332 4.23 38.34 -39.07
CA GLU A 332 5.20 37.96 -38.06
C GLU A 332 4.59 36.85 -37.20
N LYS A 333 4.80 35.61 -37.65
CA LYS A 333 5.01 34.52 -36.69
C LYS A 333 6.28 34.88 -35.94
N GLU A 334 6.13 35.45 -34.74
CA GLU A 334 7.23 35.57 -33.80
C GLU A 334 7.81 34.17 -33.58
N GLU A 335 9.04 33.94 -34.04
CA GLU A 335 9.74 32.69 -33.80
C GLU A 335 10.19 32.67 -32.32
N PRO A 336 10.07 31.54 -31.61
CA PRO A 336 10.24 31.50 -30.17
C PRO A 336 11.63 31.99 -29.73
N GLU A 337 11.64 32.91 -28.76
CA GLU A 337 12.86 33.52 -28.19
C GLU A 337 13.82 32.47 -27.59
N TRP A 338 13.26 31.40 -27.04
CA TRP A 338 13.97 30.33 -26.34
C TRP A 338 13.88 29.04 -27.15
N GLU A 339 15.03 28.41 -27.40
CA GLU A 339 15.11 27.09 -28.03
C GLU A 339 15.49 26.02 -27.00
N GLU A 340 14.94 24.82 -27.17
CA GLU A 340 15.35 23.63 -26.43
C GLU A 340 16.74 23.19 -26.92
N VAL A 341 17.68 23.00 -26.00
CA VAL A 341 19.06 22.63 -26.36
C VAL A 341 19.08 21.16 -26.84
N PRO A 342 19.44 20.87 -28.11
CA PRO A 342 19.36 19.51 -28.64
C PRO A 342 20.26 18.53 -27.88
N GLY A 343 19.69 17.42 -27.41
CA GLY A 343 20.42 16.41 -26.64
C GLY A 343 20.78 16.80 -25.20
N ALA A 344 20.27 17.92 -24.68
CA ALA A 344 20.51 18.32 -23.30
C ALA A 344 19.93 17.33 -22.27
N ARG A 345 20.63 17.18 -21.15
CA ARG A 345 20.19 16.38 -19.99
C ARG A 345 18.85 16.90 -19.46
N GLU A 346 17.95 15.96 -19.20
CA GLU A 346 16.66 16.22 -18.56
C GLU A 346 16.72 15.94 -17.05
N TYR A 347 15.81 16.57 -16.32
CA TYR A 347 15.70 16.48 -14.86
C TYR A 347 14.23 16.35 -14.46
N ALA A 348 13.96 15.83 -13.27
CA ALA A 348 12.63 15.86 -12.67
C ALA A 348 12.63 16.80 -11.45
N LEU A 349 11.85 17.89 -11.50
CA LEU A 349 11.67 18.80 -10.38
C LEU A 349 10.42 18.43 -9.59
N LYS A 350 10.59 18.07 -8.32
CA LYS A 350 9.53 17.80 -7.36
C LYS A 350 9.29 19.05 -6.50
N LEU A 351 8.04 19.49 -6.44
CA LEU A 351 7.56 20.64 -5.67
C LEU A 351 6.55 20.13 -4.63
N MET A 352 6.71 20.52 -3.36
CA MET A 352 5.91 19.98 -2.26
C MET A 352 5.83 20.92 -1.05
N TRP A 353 4.85 20.65 -0.17
CA TRP A 353 4.61 21.41 1.06
C TRP A 353 4.77 20.54 2.31
N ARG A 354 5.98 20.51 2.89
CA ARG A 354 6.36 19.62 4.00
C ARG A 354 5.89 20.12 5.38
N ASP A 355 5.77 19.22 6.36
CA ASP A 355 5.67 19.63 7.79
C ASP A 355 7.07 20.14 8.21
N PRO A 356 7.19 21.36 8.79
CA PRO A 356 8.48 21.91 9.23
C PRO A 356 9.25 21.02 10.22
N ASN A 357 8.54 20.14 10.93
CA ASN A 357 9.08 19.21 11.92
C ASN A 357 9.59 17.89 11.31
N LYS A 358 9.48 17.71 9.99
CA LYS A 358 10.15 16.61 9.26
C LYS A 358 11.50 17.09 8.71
N ALA A 359 12.43 16.16 8.51
CA ALA A 359 13.60 16.39 7.67
C ALA A 359 13.17 16.67 6.21
N GLN A 360 14.06 17.26 5.40
CA GLN A 360 13.78 17.44 3.97
C GLN A 360 14.02 16.14 3.22
N GLU A 361 13.12 15.76 2.30
CA GLU A 361 13.26 14.54 1.49
C GLU A 361 14.60 14.47 0.74
N GLY A 362 15.01 15.58 0.12
CA GLY A 362 16.28 15.66 -0.60
C GLY A 362 17.51 15.42 0.28
N GLU A 363 17.46 15.73 1.58
CA GLU A 363 18.54 15.45 2.54
C GLU A 363 18.67 13.93 2.76
N ILE A 364 17.55 13.24 2.94
CA ILE A 364 17.49 11.77 3.04
C ILE A 364 18.03 11.15 1.74
N LEU A 365 17.60 11.65 0.58
CA LEU A 365 18.06 11.15 -0.71
C LEU A 365 19.54 11.43 -0.98
N LYS A 366 20.12 12.54 -0.49
CA LYS A 366 21.57 12.77 -0.54
C LYS A 366 22.36 11.79 0.33
N GLN A 367 21.82 11.35 1.47
CA GLN A 367 22.43 10.25 2.24
C GLN A 367 22.40 8.91 1.47
N LEU A 368 21.38 8.72 0.62
CA LEU A 368 21.16 7.54 -0.24
C LEU A 368 21.77 7.65 -1.66
N GLU A 369 22.47 8.74 -1.98
CA GLU A 369 23.09 8.96 -3.29
C GLU A 369 24.10 7.84 -3.63
N GLY A 370 23.98 7.20 -4.79
CA GLY A 370 24.80 6.04 -5.16
C GLY A 370 24.40 4.68 -4.53
N GLU A 371 23.15 4.52 -4.07
CA GLU A 371 22.52 3.22 -3.79
C GLU A 371 21.70 2.71 -4.99
N TYR A 372 21.57 1.39 -5.15
CA TYR A 372 20.87 0.77 -6.29
C TYR A 372 19.34 0.93 -6.17
N GLY A 373 18.62 1.21 -7.25
CA GLY A 373 17.15 1.31 -7.24
C GLY A 373 16.57 2.51 -6.44
N VAL A 374 17.39 3.51 -6.14
CA VAL A 374 16.98 4.76 -5.46
C VAL A 374 17.13 5.94 -6.43
N VAL A 375 16.16 6.88 -6.41
CA VAL A 375 16.24 8.12 -7.21
C VAL A 375 17.49 8.94 -6.84
N GLN A 376 18.21 9.47 -7.83
CA GLN A 376 19.39 10.30 -7.57
C GLN A 376 18.99 11.77 -7.44
N CYS A 377 19.17 12.34 -6.24
CA CYS A 377 18.91 13.74 -5.94
C CYS A 377 20.07 14.63 -6.39
N GLN A 378 19.85 15.46 -7.41
CA GLN A 378 20.79 16.47 -7.87
C GLN A 378 20.98 17.58 -6.83
N TRP A 379 19.86 18.18 -6.38
CA TRP A 379 19.82 19.35 -5.52
C TRP A 379 18.49 19.41 -4.75
N HIS A 380 18.49 20.04 -3.57
CA HIS A 380 17.28 20.30 -2.81
C HIS A 380 17.41 21.61 -2.03
N SER A 381 16.28 22.26 -1.78
CA SER A 381 16.19 23.51 -1.01
C SER A 381 14.78 23.68 -0.47
N ASP A 382 14.66 24.20 0.75
CA ASP A 382 13.45 24.96 1.06
C ASP A 382 13.49 26.25 0.23
N ILE A 383 12.36 26.65 -0.34
CA ILE A 383 12.31 27.90 -1.10
C ILE A 383 12.36 29.05 -0.12
N LEU A 384 13.30 29.98 -0.33
CA LEU A 384 13.48 31.15 0.52
C LEU A 384 12.83 32.36 -0.13
N ARG A 385 12.31 33.28 0.68
CA ARG A 385 11.70 34.52 0.20
C ARG A 385 12.79 35.41 -0.40
N TRP A 386 12.62 35.78 -1.67
CA TRP A 386 13.66 36.40 -2.50
C TRP A 386 14.08 37.82 -2.03
N ASP A 387 13.20 38.48 -1.28
CA ASP A 387 13.33 39.79 -0.66
C ASP A 387 14.05 39.77 0.70
N ALA A 388 14.24 38.58 1.30
CA ALA A 388 14.75 38.47 2.66
C ALA A 388 16.25 38.79 2.78
N SER A 389 16.59 39.72 3.67
CA SER A 389 17.96 40.17 3.98
C SER A 389 18.70 39.32 5.04
N CYS A 390 18.03 38.30 5.57
CA CYS A 390 18.50 37.44 6.66
C CYS A 390 19.58 36.41 6.25
N HIS A 391 19.83 36.26 4.96
CA HIS A 391 20.82 35.34 4.37
C HIS A 391 21.41 35.97 3.10
N GLU A 392 22.49 35.40 2.56
CA GLU A 392 22.95 35.78 1.24
C GLU A 392 21.91 35.48 0.15
N ARG A 393 21.85 36.30 -0.90
CA ARG A 393 21.10 35.97 -2.12
C ARG A 393 21.67 34.69 -2.73
N GLY A 394 20.80 33.68 -2.90
CA GLY A 394 21.16 32.34 -3.38
C GLY A 394 21.46 31.30 -2.29
N ALA A 395 21.21 31.60 -1.01
CA ALA A 395 21.19 30.58 0.04
C ALA A 395 20.07 29.55 -0.18
N THR A 396 20.28 28.31 0.28
CA THR A 396 19.35 27.16 0.09
C THR A 396 18.68 26.67 1.37
N SER A 397 18.89 27.37 2.50
CA SER A 397 18.22 27.09 3.78
C SER A 397 18.19 28.36 4.65
N CYS A 398 17.07 28.59 5.34
CA CYS A 398 16.95 29.60 6.40
C CYS A 398 15.64 29.43 7.20
N ASP A 399 15.73 29.08 8.48
CA ASP A 399 14.58 28.84 9.36
C ASP A 399 13.62 30.04 9.50
N LYS A 400 14.12 31.26 9.30
CA LYS A 400 13.36 32.51 9.44
C LYS A 400 12.66 32.95 8.15
N CYS A 401 13.20 32.52 7.00
CA CYS A 401 12.95 33.15 5.70
C CYS A 401 12.54 32.14 4.62
N CYS A 402 12.28 30.89 5.01
CA CYS A 402 11.55 29.96 4.17
C CYS A 402 10.17 30.52 3.77
N ASP A 403 9.76 30.20 2.54
CA ASP A 403 8.40 30.36 2.08
C ASP A 403 7.55 29.29 2.77
N ALA A 404 6.59 29.76 3.55
CA ALA A 404 5.81 28.93 4.44
C ALA A 404 4.39 29.49 4.57
N THR A 405 3.42 28.60 4.69
CA THR A 405 2.04 29.01 4.92
C THR A 405 1.91 29.80 6.24
N PRO A 406 1.02 30.80 6.32
CA PRO A 406 0.81 31.58 7.52
C PRO A 406 0.56 30.73 8.79
N ALA A 407 1.35 31.02 9.82
CA ALA A 407 1.40 30.32 11.10
C ALA A 407 0.72 31.14 12.21
N GLN A 408 -0.55 31.51 12.03
CA GLN A 408 -1.26 32.28 13.04
C GLN A 408 -1.38 31.50 14.37
N VAL A 409 -0.97 32.15 15.46
CA VAL A 409 -1.00 31.59 16.82
C VAL A 409 -2.43 31.45 17.34
N LEU A 410 -3.30 32.40 17.00
CA LEU A 410 -4.71 32.47 17.43
C LEU A 410 -5.62 32.69 16.21
N VAL A 411 -6.08 31.61 15.59
CA VAL A 411 -7.24 31.64 14.67
C VAL A 411 -8.44 30.98 15.34
N GLN A 412 -9.63 31.49 15.02
CA GLN A 412 -10.88 30.94 15.52
C GLN A 412 -11.36 29.81 14.57
N GLN A 413 -11.70 28.66 15.12
CA GLN A 413 -12.51 27.67 14.41
C GLN A 413 -13.99 27.87 14.74
N VAL A 414 -14.77 28.36 13.77
CA VAL A 414 -16.24 28.45 13.85
C VAL A 414 -16.80 27.05 13.60
N ARG A 415 -17.41 26.41 14.62
CA ARG A 415 -17.78 24.99 14.56
C ARG A 415 -18.64 24.63 13.34
N ASN A 416 -19.64 25.45 13.03
CA ASN A 416 -20.60 25.17 11.96
C ASN A 416 -19.98 25.32 10.56
N LEU A 417 -18.79 25.93 10.45
CA LEU A 417 -17.94 26.03 9.25
C LEU A 417 -16.67 25.16 9.36
N GLY A 418 -16.53 24.30 10.37
CA GLY A 418 -15.34 23.46 10.59
C GLY A 418 -15.17 22.28 9.62
N ASP A 419 -16.16 22.07 8.77
CA ASP A 419 -16.30 21.05 7.73
C ASP A 419 -17.07 21.65 6.53
N LEU A 420 -17.21 20.89 5.44
CA LEU A 420 -17.99 21.30 4.25
C LEU A 420 -19.08 20.27 3.89
N ASP A 421 -19.61 19.56 4.89
CA ASP A 421 -20.44 18.37 4.73
C ASP A 421 -21.91 18.76 4.42
N ILE A 422 -22.08 19.58 3.38
CA ILE A 422 -23.35 20.16 2.94
C ILE A 422 -23.63 19.82 1.46
N LYS A 423 -24.86 19.44 1.16
CA LYS A 423 -25.29 19.13 -0.21
C LYS A 423 -25.49 20.44 -0.99
N ILE A 424 -24.70 20.62 -2.05
CA ILE A 424 -24.97 21.62 -3.08
C ILE A 424 -26.15 21.09 -3.91
N ALA A 425 -27.26 21.84 -3.96
CA ALA A 425 -28.38 21.51 -4.83
C ALA A 425 -27.98 21.64 -6.31
N LYS A 426 -28.56 20.82 -7.18
CA LYS A 426 -28.38 20.96 -8.63
C LYS A 426 -29.24 22.11 -9.15
N GLU A 427 -28.69 22.92 -10.03
CA GLU A 427 -29.45 23.92 -10.79
C GLU A 427 -30.55 23.25 -11.63
N GLU A 428 -31.81 23.57 -11.37
CA GLU A 428 -32.91 23.34 -12.32
C GLU A 428 -33.02 24.55 -13.25
N HIS A 429 -33.32 24.34 -14.53
CA HIS A 429 -33.49 25.45 -15.48
C HIS A 429 -34.61 26.41 -15.01
N GLY A 430 -34.23 27.67 -14.76
CA GLY A 430 -35.16 28.73 -14.39
C GLY A 430 -35.63 28.72 -12.92
N ARG A 431 -34.90 28.08 -12.00
CA ARG A 431 -35.20 28.11 -10.56
C ARG A 431 -33.96 28.30 -9.70
N GLU A 432 -34.03 29.23 -8.75
CA GLU A 432 -32.96 29.43 -7.76
C GLU A 432 -32.87 28.19 -6.84
N PRO A 433 -31.68 27.58 -6.69
CA PRO A 433 -31.51 26.38 -5.87
C PRO A 433 -31.76 26.67 -4.38
N GLN A 434 -32.69 25.95 -3.78
CA GLN A 434 -32.88 25.98 -2.33
C GLN A 434 -31.83 25.11 -1.63
N TYR A 435 -31.05 25.72 -0.73
CA TYR A 435 -30.06 25.03 0.08
C TYR A 435 -30.54 24.87 1.53
N VAL A 436 -29.91 23.93 2.25
CA VAL A 436 -30.08 23.81 3.70
C VAL A 436 -29.47 25.05 4.36
N GLU A 437 -30.29 25.87 5.01
CA GLU A 437 -29.80 26.98 5.81
C GLU A 437 -29.09 26.44 7.05
N VAL A 438 -27.84 26.88 7.23
CA VAL A 438 -27.01 26.57 8.40
C VAL A 438 -26.72 27.88 9.08
N ASP A 439 -27.03 27.97 10.38
CA ASP A 439 -26.60 29.11 11.18
C ASP A 439 -25.05 29.12 11.23
N THR A 440 -24.45 30.14 10.63
CA THR A 440 -23.00 30.38 10.65
C THR A 440 -22.64 31.66 11.40
N ASP A 441 -23.62 32.28 12.05
CA ASP A 441 -23.50 33.53 12.80
C ASP A 441 -23.60 33.29 14.32
N GLY A 442 -24.31 32.23 14.73
CA GLY A 442 -24.27 31.67 16.08
C GLY A 442 -22.86 31.25 16.47
N LEU A 443 -22.28 31.98 17.43
CA LEU A 443 -20.90 31.87 17.91
C LEU A 443 -20.62 30.61 18.77
N ILE A 444 -21.21 29.46 18.41
CA ILE A 444 -21.27 28.25 19.24
C ILE A 444 -19.87 27.62 19.37
N GLY A 445 -19.19 27.98 20.46
CA GLY A 445 -17.99 27.31 20.95
C GLY A 445 -16.76 27.48 20.06
N GLN A 446 -16.34 28.72 19.81
CA GLN A 446 -15.01 29.06 19.27
C GLN A 446 -13.93 28.17 19.90
N LEU A 447 -13.20 27.43 19.06
CA LEU A 447 -11.97 26.75 19.45
C LEU A 447 -10.80 27.53 18.87
N TYR A 448 -9.93 28.06 19.73
CA TYR A 448 -8.66 28.61 19.30
C TYR A 448 -7.73 27.47 18.88
N ALA A 449 -7.38 27.42 17.60
CA ALA A 449 -6.58 26.36 17.02
C ALA A 449 -5.24 26.91 16.54
N HIS A 450 -4.14 26.21 16.85
CA HIS A 450 -2.84 26.52 16.24
C HIS A 450 -2.81 26.01 14.80
N ARG A 451 -2.81 26.94 13.84
CA ARG A 451 -2.68 26.63 12.41
C ARG A 451 -1.27 26.12 12.15
N LYS A 452 -1.14 24.81 11.89
CA LYS A 452 0.16 24.19 11.58
C LYS A 452 0.68 24.70 10.24
N PRO A 453 1.83 25.40 10.17
CA PRO A 453 2.41 25.83 8.90
C PRO A 453 2.99 24.65 8.12
N ARG A 454 3.23 24.90 6.83
CA ARG A 454 3.97 24.04 5.89
C ARG A 454 5.02 24.86 5.18
N ILE A 455 6.21 24.31 5.00
CA ILE A 455 7.28 24.93 4.21
C ILE A 455 7.17 24.43 2.76
N TYR A 456 7.36 25.34 1.82
CA TYR A 456 7.45 25.05 0.39
C TYR A 456 8.87 24.62 0.05
N SER A 457 9.03 23.40 -0.46
CA SER A 457 10.33 22.76 -0.67
C SER A 457 10.43 22.17 -2.07
N TRP A 458 11.59 22.34 -2.69
CA TRP A 458 11.91 21.77 -4.00
C TRP A 458 13.00 20.71 -3.88
N THR A 459 12.89 19.67 -4.69
CA THR A 459 13.94 18.65 -4.89
C THR A 459 14.08 18.39 -6.39
N LEU A 460 15.29 18.50 -6.91
CA LEU A 460 15.65 18.25 -8.30
C LEU A 460 16.32 16.87 -8.39
N PHE A 461 15.78 15.99 -9.22
CA PHE A 461 16.33 14.67 -9.50
C PHE A 461 17.08 14.67 -10.84
N SER A 462 18.22 13.98 -10.88
CA SER A 462 19.00 13.71 -12.10
C SER A 462 18.64 12.38 -12.77
N THR A 463 17.77 11.60 -12.12
CA THR A 463 17.01 10.47 -12.69
C THR A 463 15.59 10.96 -13.05
N VAL A 464 15.16 10.76 -14.30
CA VAL A 464 13.74 10.85 -14.70
C VAL A 464 13.19 9.43 -14.84
N GLY A 465 11.87 9.26 -14.69
CA GLY A 465 11.24 7.96 -14.88
C GLY A 465 9.81 8.06 -15.38
N LYS A 466 9.37 7.01 -16.09
CA LYS A 466 8.01 6.80 -16.56
C LYS A 466 7.20 5.98 -15.54
N LEU A 467 5.90 6.23 -15.45
CA LEU A 467 4.99 5.46 -14.58
C LEU A 467 4.99 3.97 -14.95
N LEU A 468 4.71 3.09 -13.99
CA LEU A 468 4.58 1.64 -14.23
C LEU A 468 3.51 1.29 -15.29
N SER A 469 2.48 2.14 -15.46
CA SER A 469 1.46 2.02 -16.51
C SER A 469 1.96 2.31 -17.92
N LYS A 470 3.15 2.90 -18.06
CA LYS A 470 3.87 3.09 -19.34
C LYS A 470 4.92 1.96 -19.58
N ALA A 471 4.77 0.80 -18.93
CA ALA A 471 5.63 -0.36 -19.21
C ALA A 471 5.35 -0.96 -20.60
N ASP A 472 6.38 -1.15 -21.41
CA ASP A 472 6.30 -1.68 -22.76
C ASP A 472 6.20 -3.22 -22.76
N THR A 473 6.61 -3.88 -21.66
CA THR A 473 6.47 -5.34 -21.46
C THR A 473 6.20 -5.70 -19.99
N PRO A 474 5.57 -6.85 -19.71
CA PRO A 474 5.47 -7.38 -18.35
C PRO A 474 6.83 -7.62 -17.67
N ARG A 475 7.89 -7.88 -18.46
CA ARG A 475 9.26 -8.00 -17.94
C ARG A 475 9.79 -6.66 -17.42
N GLU A 476 9.65 -5.58 -18.20
CA GLU A 476 10.07 -4.24 -17.77
C GLU A 476 9.35 -3.82 -16.49
N PHE A 477 8.03 -4.07 -16.40
CA PHE A 477 7.24 -3.85 -15.18
C PHE A 477 7.80 -4.62 -13.97
N LEU A 478 8.03 -5.93 -14.11
CA LEU A 478 8.53 -6.76 -13.00
C LEU A 478 9.97 -6.42 -12.60
N GLU A 479 10.85 -6.12 -13.57
CA GLU A 479 12.22 -5.68 -13.28
C GLU A 479 12.24 -4.32 -12.57
N ALA A 480 11.40 -3.37 -12.97
CA ALA A 480 11.32 -2.08 -12.32
C ALA A 480 10.78 -2.15 -10.88
N VAL A 481 9.77 -3.01 -10.64
CA VAL A 481 9.26 -3.26 -9.27
C VAL A 481 10.31 -3.99 -8.41
N LEU A 482 11.01 -4.99 -8.96
CA LEU A 482 12.10 -5.69 -8.27
C LEU A 482 13.22 -4.73 -7.85
N ASP A 483 13.65 -3.83 -8.74
CA ASP A 483 14.72 -2.88 -8.45
C ASP A 483 14.30 -1.85 -7.40
N ALA A 484 13.04 -1.38 -7.44
CA ALA A 484 12.48 -0.51 -6.40
C ALA A 484 12.33 -1.24 -5.04
N MET A 485 12.05 -2.54 -5.04
CA MET A 485 12.07 -3.37 -3.82
C MET A 485 13.49 -3.54 -3.27
N LEU A 486 14.50 -3.73 -4.12
CA LEU A 486 15.91 -3.79 -3.72
C LEU A 486 16.43 -2.44 -3.22
N GLY A 487 16.02 -1.33 -3.86
CA GLY A 487 16.25 0.03 -3.38
C GLY A 487 15.64 0.26 -2.01
N TYR A 488 14.35 -0.03 -1.86
CA TYR A 488 13.67 -0.01 -0.57
C TYR A 488 14.41 -0.85 0.49
N TRP A 489 14.86 -2.06 0.15
CA TRP A 489 15.56 -2.94 1.09
C TRP A 489 16.93 -2.37 1.54
N GLN A 490 17.71 -1.74 0.67
CA GLN A 490 18.92 -1.01 1.09
C GLN A 490 18.58 0.16 2.04
N VAL A 491 17.46 0.85 1.79
CA VAL A 491 16.99 1.98 2.62
C VAL A 491 16.48 1.51 3.99
N VAL A 492 15.79 0.36 4.08
CA VAL A 492 15.44 -0.31 5.34
C VAL A 492 16.67 -0.73 6.13
N ASN A 493 17.73 -1.17 5.44
CA ASN A 493 19.01 -1.50 6.07
C ASN A 493 19.78 -0.28 6.63
N ARG A 494 19.36 0.95 6.27
CA ARG A 494 19.75 2.23 6.90
C ARG A 494 18.69 2.72 7.91
N GLY A 495 17.70 1.90 8.24
CA GLY A 495 16.68 2.13 9.26
C GLY A 495 15.40 2.81 8.80
N ILE A 496 15.26 3.10 7.51
CA ILE A 496 14.19 3.94 6.97
C ILE A 496 13.07 3.09 6.34
N LEU A 497 11.84 3.25 6.83
CA LEU A 497 10.60 2.71 6.26
C LEU A 497 9.94 3.77 5.36
N HIS A 498 9.27 3.38 4.25
CA HIS A 498 8.82 4.30 3.20
C HIS A 498 7.37 4.80 3.34
N ARG A 499 6.45 3.94 3.81
CA ARG A 499 5.01 4.21 4.04
C ARG A 499 4.12 4.56 2.84
N ASP A 500 4.64 5.12 1.73
CA ASP A 500 3.85 5.45 0.52
C ASP A 500 4.32 4.66 -0.71
N ILE A 501 4.33 3.32 -0.65
CA ILE A 501 4.58 2.49 -1.84
C ILE A 501 3.31 2.54 -2.71
N SER A 502 3.45 3.00 -3.96
CA SER A 502 2.35 3.19 -4.91
C SER A 502 2.86 3.24 -6.36
N ASP A 503 1.93 3.15 -7.32
CA ASP A 503 2.17 3.21 -8.77
C ASP A 503 2.66 4.58 -9.26
N GLY A 504 2.40 5.64 -8.49
CA GLY A 504 2.96 6.98 -8.71
C GLY A 504 4.33 7.22 -8.07
N ASN A 505 4.79 6.34 -7.18
CA ASN A 505 6.04 6.50 -6.42
C ASN A 505 7.13 5.49 -6.82
N VAL A 506 6.76 4.31 -7.35
CA VAL A 506 7.64 3.36 -8.04
C VAL A 506 7.65 3.70 -9.52
N LEU A 507 8.83 3.96 -10.10
CA LEU A 507 9.00 4.44 -11.47
C LEU A 507 9.99 3.59 -12.26
N ILE A 508 9.81 3.54 -13.58
CA ILE A 508 10.74 2.91 -14.53
C ILE A 508 11.75 3.96 -15.00
N ALA A 509 13.05 3.69 -14.90
CA ALA A 509 14.11 4.58 -15.37
C ALA A 509 14.18 4.62 -16.90
N GLU A 510 14.33 5.82 -17.50
CA GLU A 510 14.41 5.92 -18.96
C GLU A 510 15.81 5.60 -19.53
N PRO A 511 15.90 4.93 -20.69
CA PRO A 511 17.19 4.57 -21.30
C PRO A 511 18.07 5.79 -21.62
N GLY A 512 19.35 5.71 -21.25
CA GLY A 512 20.34 6.76 -21.49
C GLY A 512 20.64 7.65 -20.28
N HIS A 513 19.90 7.51 -19.19
CA HIS A 513 20.28 8.10 -17.91
C HIS A 513 21.58 7.49 -17.38
N ARG A 514 22.62 8.31 -17.25
CA ARG A 514 23.85 7.93 -16.56
C ARG A 514 23.62 7.88 -15.06
N TYR A 515 23.24 6.71 -14.57
CA TYR A 515 23.92 6.19 -13.40
C TYR A 515 25.41 6.08 -13.76
N ASP A 516 26.30 6.73 -13.02
CA ASP A 516 27.73 6.69 -13.35
C ASP A 516 28.27 5.28 -13.12
N ARG A 517 28.56 4.60 -14.23
CA ARG A 517 28.97 3.18 -14.25
C ARG A 517 30.11 2.93 -13.27
N ARG A 518 29.81 2.13 -12.24
CA ARG A 518 30.75 1.68 -11.18
C ARG A 518 31.26 2.84 -10.31
N ASN A 519 30.32 3.44 -9.57
CA ASN A 519 30.63 4.34 -8.44
C ASN A 519 29.67 4.15 -7.24
N TRP A 520 28.98 3.01 -7.19
CA TRP A 520 28.08 2.65 -6.10
C TRP A 520 28.80 2.59 -4.75
N LYS A 521 28.13 2.98 -3.66
CA LYS A 521 28.69 2.90 -2.29
C LYS A 521 29.11 1.45 -1.94
N LEU A 522 28.45 0.46 -2.52
CA LEU A 522 28.80 -0.97 -2.49
C LEU A 522 30.29 -1.26 -2.76
N GLU A 523 30.96 -0.53 -3.65
CA GLU A 523 32.37 -0.78 -4.03
C GLU A 523 33.38 -0.13 -3.06
N ARG A 524 32.92 0.71 -2.13
CA ARG A 524 33.78 1.50 -1.21
C ARG A 524 33.74 1.04 0.24
N GLU A 525 32.79 0.19 0.62
CA GLU A 525 32.85 -0.54 1.89
C GLU A 525 33.90 -1.66 1.79
N PRO A 526 34.75 -1.86 2.81
CA PRO A 526 35.77 -2.91 2.78
C PRO A 526 35.15 -4.30 2.65
N THR A 527 35.82 -5.18 1.90
CA THR A 527 35.51 -6.62 1.88
C THR A 527 35.70 -7.20 3.28
N ILE A 528 34.61 -7.69 3.88
CA ILE A 528 34.66 -8.54 5.07
C ILE A 528 35.55 -9.76 4.73
N PRO A 529 36.56 -10.11 5.56
CA PRO A 529 37.43 -11.24 5.29
C PRO A 529 36.64 -12.55 5.18
N GLU A 530 37.00 -13.40 4.21
CA GLU A 530 36.61 -14.81 4.25
C GLU A 530 37.44 -15.52 5.34
N ASP A 531 36.73 -16.17 6.26
CA ASP A 531 37.21 -16.97 7.41
C ASP A 531 38.24 -16.36 8.39
N GLY A 532 37.75 -16.06 9.59
CA GLY A 532 38.48 -16.40 10.82
C GLY A 532 39.34 -15.33 11.51
N GLN A 533 39.25 -14.05 11.15
CA GLN A 533 39.93 -12.97 11.88
C GLN A 533 39.00 -11.87 12.39
N GLN A 534 39.48 -11.10 13.37
CA GLN A 534 38.71 -10.38 14.39
C GLN A 534 37.55 -9.52 13.84
N THR A 535 36.36 -9.74 14.40
CA THR A 535 35.12 -8.98 14.10
C THR A 535 35.23 -7.52 14.49
N SER A 536 34.73 -6.64 13.62
CA SER A 536 34.46 -5.24 13.93
C SER A 536 33.09 -5.05 14.58
N ASP A 537 32.81 -3.88 15.17
CA ASP A 537 31.47 -3.57 15.71
C ASP A 537 30.36 -3.61 14.64
N MET A 538 30.70 -3.47 13.36
CA MET A 538 29.75 -3.59 12.23
C MET A 538 29.25 -5.03 12.04
N ASP A 539 30.03 -6.03 12.42
CA ASP A 539 29.68 -7.45 12.24
C ASP A 539 28.66 -7.93 13.30
N ASN A 540 28.59 -7.24 14.45
CA ASN A 540 27.60 -7.48 15.50
C ASN A 540 26.22 -6.83 15.23
N HIS A 541 26.06 -6.13 14.10
CA HIS A 541 24.84 -5.38 13.81
C HIS A 541 23.69 -6.30 13.34
N PRO A 542 22.45 -6.22 13.90
CA PRO A 542 21.36 -7.17 13.61
C PRO A 542 20.91 -7.29 12.14
N LEU A 543 21.22 -6.30 11.29
CA LEU A 543 20.95 -6.35 9.84
C LEU A 543 22.20 -6.57 8.98
N ALA A 544 23.35 -6.96 9.56
CA ALA A 544 24.58 -7.20 8.79
C ALA A 544 24.39 -8.27 7.71
N GLU A 545 23.72 -9.38 8.02
CA GLU A 545 23.37 -10.39 7.01
C GLU A 545 22.39 -9.86 5.95
N SER A 546 21.42 -9.03 6.34
CA SER A 546 20.47 -8.40 5.41
C SER A 546 21.17 -7.46 4.42
N ARG A 547 22.11 -6.62 4.90
CA ARG A 547 23.01 -5.79 4.08
C ARG A 547 23.83 -6.67 3.12
N ARG A 548 24.44 -7.75 3.63
CA ARG A 548 25.23 -8.73 2.84
C ARG A 548 24.42 -9.42 1.75
N LEU A 549 23.19 -9.85 2.05
CA LEU A 549 22.28 -10.49 1.08
C LEU A 549 21.83 -9.51 0.01
N ALA A 550 21.46 -8.28 0.38
CA ALA A 550 21.12 -7.22 -0.58
C ALA A 550 22.29 -6.96 -1.55
N LYS A 551 23.49 -6.72 -1.01
CA LYS A 551 24.73 -6.52 -1.77
C LYS A 551 25.05 -7.72 -2.66
N LYS A 552 24.83 -8.94 -2.17
CA LYS A 552 25.00 -10.17 -2.96
C LYS A 552 24.01 -10.24 -4.11
N THR A 553 22.72 -9.98 -3.92
CA THR A 553 21.72 -9.99 -5.01
C THR A 553 21.99 -8.89 -6.04
N ILE A 554 22.41 -7.69 -5.61
CA ILE A 554 22.73 -6.56 -6.48
C ILE A 554 24.05 -6.76 -7.26
N MET A 555 25.09 -7.33 -6.63
CA MET A 555 26.31 -7.75 -7.34
C MET A 555 26.04 -8.94 -8.27
N GLN A 556 25.18 -9.85 -7.84
CA GLN A 556 24.67 -10.91 -8.69
C GLN A 556 23.77 -10.41 -9.81
N LEU A 557 23.40 -9.11 -9.89
CA LEU A 557 22.42 -8.53 -10.83
C LEU A 557 23.02 -8.08 -12.17
N GLY A 558 24.30 -7.71 -12.21
CA GLY A 558 25.06 -7.44 -13.44
C GLY A 558 24.53 -6.36 -14.39
N ARG A 559 23.37 -5.75 -14.11
CA ARG A 559 22.73 -4.66 -14.86
C ARG A 559 22.43 -3.46 -13.97
N ASP A 560 22.44 -2.27 -14.56
CA ASP A 560 21.96 -1.04 -13.95
C ASP A 560 20.43 -1.15 -13.64
N PRO A 561 19.90 -0.37 -12.68
CA PRO A 561 18.49 -0.48 -12.29
C PRO A 561 17.56 0.12 -13.35
N SER A 562 16.58 -0.68 -13.80
CA SER A 562 15.50 -0.26 -14.70
C SER A 562 14.30 0.31 -13.94
N GLY A 563 14.25 0.19 -12.61
CA GLY A 563 13.26 0.90 -11.79
C GLY A 563 13.83 1.46 -10.49
N PHE A 564 13.08 2.39 -9.89
CA PHE A 564 13.48 3.07 -8.66
C PHE A 564 12.28 3.59 -7.86
N LEU A 565 12.55 3.94 -6.59
CA LEU A 565 11.58 4.52 -5.64
C LEU A 565 11.86 6.03 -5.43
N SER A 566 10.81 6.84 -5.24
CA SER A 566 10.89 8.31 -5.44
C SER A 566 10.12 9.25 -4.47
N ASP A 567 9.55 8.75 -3.35
CA ASP A 567 8.76 9.59 -2.42
C ASP A 567 9.08 9.39 -0.92
N PHE A 568 10.33 9.71 -0.56
CA PHE A 568 10.84 9.52 0.80
C PHE A 568 10.41 10.64 1.79
N ASP A 569 9.45 11.53 1.47
CA ASP A 569 8.88 12.42 2.51
C ASP A 569 8.12 11.63 3.58
N LEU A 570 7.45 10.52 3.25
CA LEU A 570 6.80 9.68 4.26
C LEU A 570 7.76 8.72 4.99
N ALA A 571 9.07 8.88 4.78
CA ALA A 571 10.11 8.16 5.49
C ALA A 571 9.97 8.26 7.01
N THR A 572 10.15 7.13 7.71
CA THR A 572 10.30 7.11 9.17
C THR A 572 11.36 6.11 9.61
N THR A 573 12.16 6.47 10.63
CA THR A 573 13.16 5.56 11.21
C THR A 573 12.52 4.57 12.17
N HIS A 574 12.80 3.27 11.99
CA HIS A 574 12.31 2.24 12.91
C HIS A 574 13.07 2.23 14.24
N ARG A 575 12.50 1.57 15.25
CA ARG A 575 13.06 1.49 16.61
C ARG A 575 14.46 0.84 16.54
N GLY A 576 15.42 1.42 17.28
CA GLY A 576 16.81 0.96 17.35
C GLY A 576 17.82 1.72 16.48
N MET A 577 17.42 2.28 15.32
CA MET A 577 18.37 2.82 14.34
C MET A 577 18.54 4.35 14.31
N LYS A 578 17.85 5.09 15.19
CA LYS A 578 17.98 6.56 15.24
C LYS A 578 19.40 7.05 15.55
N ASP A 579 20.23 6.22 16.16
CA ASP A 579 21.57 6.63 16.58
C ASP A 579 22.64 6.36 15.51
N GLU A 580 22.41 5.55 14.48
CA GLU A 580 23.37 5.40 13.36
C GLU A 580 23.28 6.60 12.41
N LEU A 581 22.08 6.96 11.98
CA LEU A 581 21.86 8.01 10.98
C LEU A 581 22.29 9.40 11.47
N HIS A 582 22.11 9.69 12.76
CA HIS A 582 22.29 11.03 13.32
C HIS A 582 23.70 11.32 13.89
N LYS A 583 24.56 10.31 14.11
CA LYS A 583 25.89 10.49 14.72
C LYS A 583 26.91 11.24 13.85
N LEU A 584 26.71 11.28 12.53
CA LEU A 584 27.68 11.85 11.59
C LEU A 584 27.46 13.34 11.26
N SER A 585 26.38 13.97 11.75
CA SER A 585 26.05 15.38 11.47
C SER A 585 26.71 16.37 12.44
N VAL A 586 27.13 15.93 13.63
CA VAL A 586 27.69 16.82 14.67
C VAL A 586 29.21 16.93 14.58
N LYS A 587 29.70 17.60 13.53
CA LYS A 587 30.94 18.38 13.64
C LYS A 587 30.58 19.81 14.00
N LYS A 588 30.78 20.16 15.27
CA LYS A 588 30.70 21.54 15.73
C LYS A 588 31.98 21.89 16.48
N ASP A 589 32.94 22.44 15.74
CA ASP A 589 34.19 22.93 16.30
C ASP A 589 33.91 24.13 17.20
N GLN A 590 34.20 24.01 18.50
CA GLN A 590 35.25 24.78 19.16
C GLN A 590 35.42 24.39 20.64
N GLU A 591 36.66 24.43 21.09
CA GLU A 591 37.06 24.12 22.47
C GLU A 591 36.84 25.31 23.40
N VAL A 592 36.50 25.03 24.67
CA VAL A 592 36.97 25.85 25.80
C VAL A 592 37.47 24.88 26.88
N ASP A 593 38.76 24.90 27.17
CA ASP A 593 39.40 24.08 28.20
C ASP A 593 39.12 24.61 29.60
N SER A 594 38.87 23.71 30.55
CA SER A 594 39.14 23.94 31.98
C SER A 594 39.26 22.62 32.74
N ARG A 595 40.41 21.94 32.59
CA ARG A 595 40.81 20.81 33.45
C ARG A 595 40.81 21.19 34.94
N THR A 596 40.24 20.32 35.78
CA THR A 596 40.81 20.02 37.12
C THR A 596 40.43 18.60 37.55
N ARG A 597 41.05 18.10 38.63
CA ARG A 597 41.19 16.66 38.94
C ARG A 597 40.55 16.27 40.27
N ASP A 598 40.20 14.98 40.34
CA ASP A 598 40.20 14.07 41.51
C ASP A 598 39.46 14.46 42.81
N GLY A 599 38.65 13.51 43.29
CA GLY A 599 38.85 12.96 44.63
C GLY A 599 37.69 13.06 45.64
N GLY A 600 37.48 11.95 46.37
CA GLY A 600 37.01 11.98 47.76
C GLY A 600 35.62 11.40 48.03
N ASP A 601 35.60 10.31 48.82
CA ASP A 601 34.38 9.76 49.42
C ASP A 601 34.04 10.42 50.76
N SER A 602 32.74 10.75 50.94
CA SER A 602 31.96 10.51 52.17
C SER A 602 32.09 11.40 53.44
N VAL A 603 31.02 11.31 54.25
CA VAL A 603 30.85 11.63 55.70
C VAL A 603 30.70 13.11 56.16
N ASN A 604 29.46 13.44 56.51
CA ASN A 604 28.94 14.21 57.67
C ASN A 604 29.74 15.37 58.31
N THR A 605 29.06 16.49 58.58
CA THR A 605 28.68 16.81 59.98
C THR A 605 27.46 17.74 60.10
N GLU A 606 26.75 17.58 61.22
CA GLU A 606 25.58 18.34 61.69
C GLU A 606 26.06 19.43 62.70
N PRO A 607 25.22 20.32 63.28
CA PRO A 607 24.38 19.88 64.43
C PRO A 607 23.03 20.60 64.65
N ASP A 608 22.05 19.78 65.06
CA ASP A 608 21.13 19.93 66.21
C ASP A 608 20.82 21.33 66.82
N ALA A 609 19.52 21.64 66.96
CA ALA A 609 18.83 21.75 68.27
C ALA A 609 17.69 22.80 68.34
N LYS A 610 16.44 22.32 68.49
CA LYS A 610 15.49 22.72 69.56
C LYS A 610 14.15 21.95 69.51
N ARG A 611 13.70 21.45 70.67
CA ARG A 611 12.46 20.70 70.87
C ARG A 611 11.96 20.88 72.31
N LEU A 612 10.69 21.21 72.53
CA LEU A 612 9.89 21.21 73.79
C LEU A 612 8.48 21.78 73.44
N LYS A 613 7.32 21.37 73.98
CA LYS A 613 6.85 20.13 74.66
C LYS A 613 5.28 20.16 74.75
N ARG A 614 4.63 18.98 74.78
CA ARG A 614 3.49 18.50 75.63
C ARG A 614 2.49 19.48 76.30
N ASP A 615 1.19 19.18 76.56
CA ASP A 615 0.34 17.96 76.46
C ASP A 615 -1.18 18.34 76.68
N LYS A 616 -2.12 17.38 76.51
CA LYS A 616 -3.52 17.29 77.08
C LYS A 616 -4.65 18.22 76.55
N GLU A 617 -5.96 17.87 76.45
CA GLU A 617 -6.70 16.56 76.53
C GLU A 617 -8.05 16.57 75.69
N PRO A 618 -9.30 16.08 76.02
CA PRO A 618 -10.26 15.58 75.00
C PRO A 618 -11.74 16.13 75.07
N SER A 619 -12.72 15.37 74.52
CA SER A 619 -14.22 15.49 74.62
C SER A 619 -14.93 16.49 73.66
N ASP A 620 -16.16 16.30 73.13
CA ASP A 620 -17.11 15.16 73.17
C ASP A 620 -18.15 15.12 71.98
N LEU A 621 -19.22 14.30 72.09
CA LEU A 621 -20.38 14.09 71.17
C LEU A 621 -21.61 14.97 71.56
N PRO A 622 -22.85 14.85 70.98
CA PRO A 622 -23.40 14.12 69.81
C PRO A 622 -24.02 15.14 68.78
N PRO A 623 -25.16 14.97 68.03
CA PRO A 623 -25.99 13.81 67.62
C PRO A 623 -26.34 13.78 66.09
N SER A 624 -27.40 13.05 65.70
CA SER A 624 -28.15 13.14 64.42
C SER A 624 -29.67 13.12 64.69
N PRO A 625 -30.54 13.55 63.74
CA PRO A 625 -31.46 12.64 63.01
C PRO A 625 -31.82 13.17 61.58
N SER A 626 -32.55 12.57 60.64
CA SER A 626 -33.10 11.24 60.27
C SER A 626 -34.04 11.50 59.07
N THR A 627 -34.17 10.57 58.10
CA THR A 627 -35.33 10.40 57.14
C THR A 627 -35.91 11.62 56.38
N GLY A 628 -36.15 11.58 55.07
CA GLY A 628 -36.03 10.48 54.08
C GLY A 628 -36.74 10.85 52.76
N ASP A 629 -37.03 9.81 51.96
CA ASP A 629 -37.85 9.76 50.73
C ASP A 629 -37.31 10.23 49.35
N GLU A 630 -37.76 9.43 48.38
CA GLU A 630 -37.86 9.59 46.91
C GLU A 630 -36.60 9.73 46.02
N ARG A 631 -36.82 9.49 44.72
CA ARG A 631 -35.80 9.15 43.70
C ARG A 631 -35.88 10.10 42.52
N GLU A 632 -34.73 10.48 41.97
CA GLU A 632 -34.45 10.52 40.52
C GLU A 632 -32.94 10.69 40.31
N GLU A 633 -32.35 9.98 39.33
CA GLU A 633 -30.88 9.93 39.15
C GLU A 633 -30.41 10.84 38.01
N GLU A 634 -29.77 11.96 38.36
CA GLU A 634 -28.91 12.74 37.45
C GLU A 634 -27.48 12.89 38.01
N GLN A 635 -26.53 13.20 37.11
CA GLN A 635 -25.09 13.27 37.37
C GLN A 635 -24.72 14.44 38.31
N PRO A 636 -23.58 14.39 39.04
CA PRO A 636 -22.42 15.13 38.51
C PRO A 636 -20.99 14.69 38.95
N LYS A 637 -20.04 14.90 38.02
CA LYS A 637 -18.68 15.49 38.18
C LYS A 637 -17.60 14.86 39.10
N SER A 638 -16.37 14.89 38.57
CA SER A 638 -15.06 14.62 39.20
C SER A 638 -14.69 15.67 40.29
N ASN A 639 -13.62 15.56 41.11
CA ASN A 639 -12.22 15.12 40.92
C ASN A 639 -11.51 15.11 42.33
N PRO A 640 -10.18 14.89 42.55
CA PRO A 640 -9.11 14.21 41.78
C PRO A 640 -8.19 13.28 42.66
N SER A 641 -7.00 12.93 42.14
CA SER A 641 -5.82 12.29 42.80
C SER A 641 -5.84 10.75 42.94
N LEU A 642 -4.70 10.05 42.99
CA LEU A 642 -3.28 10.46 42.99
C LEU A 642 -2.48 9.70 41.91
N ALA A 643 -1.37 10.29 41.42
CA ALA A 643 -0.64 9.80 40.24
C ALA A 643 0.57 8.89 40.56
N THR A 644 0.84 7.94 39.66
CA THR A 644 2.16 7.28 39.52
C THR A 644 2.83 7.80 38.26
N THR A 645 3.89 8.60 38.41
CA THR A 645 4.60 9.22 37.28
C THR A 645 5.50 8.23 36.53
N SER A 646 5.13 7.89 35.29
CA SER A 646 6.03 7.31 34.29
C SER A 646 6.36 8.34 33.20
N ARG A 647 7.62 8.37 32.74
CA ARG A 647 8.13 9.38 31.80
C ARG A 647 7.74 9.07 30.34
N TYR A 648 6.49 9.32 29.98
CA TYR A 648 6.09 9.39 28.58
C TYR A 648 6.34 10.81 28.04
N GLN A 649 7.38 10.97 27.21
CA GLN A 649 7.52 12.15 26.36
C GLN A 649 6.33 12.21 25.40
N GLY A 650 5.65 13.36 25.35
CA GLY A 650 4.49 13.56 24.48
C GLY A 650 4.88 13.59 23.01
N TYR A 651 4.66 12.49 22.30
CA TYR A 651 4.76 12.46 20.84
C TYR A 651 3.49 13.07 20.20
N LYS A 652 3.65 13.78 19.07
CA LYS A 652 2.52 14.12 18.18
C LYS A 652 1.75 12.83 17.86
N LEU A 653 0.41 12.89 17.85
CA LEU A 653 -0.37 11.94 17.06
C LEU A 653 0.07 12.06 15.59
N ILE A 654 0.78 11.04 15.12
CA ILE A 654 1.07 10.81 13.71
C ILE A 654 0.09 9.76 13.27
N ASP A 655 -0.81 10.11 12.35
CA ASP A 655 -1.66 9.13 11.70
C ASP A 655 -0.77 8.16 10.90
N PHE A 656 -1.02 6.87 11.04
CA PHE A 656 -0.35 5.79 10.35
C PHE A 656 -1.01 5.50 8.99
N ARG A 657 -2.26 5.96 8.79
CA ARG A 657 -2.97 5.96 7.50
C ARG A 657 -2.48 7.07 6.55
N THR A 658 -1.25 7.57 6.72
CA THR A 658 -0.62 8.51 5.79
C THR A 658 0.10 7.75 4.67
N GLY A 659 -0.45 7.80 3.47
CA GLY A 659 0.04 7.10 2.28
C GLY A 659 -1.05 7.04 1.23
N THR A 660 -1.02 6.02 0.37
CA THR A 660 -2.04 5.78 -0.67
C THR A 660 -2.92 4.58 -0.25
N PRO A 661 -4.21 4.79 0.14
CA PRO A 661 -5.02 3.76 0.82
C PRO A 661 -5.12 2.42 0.08
N THR A 662 -5.32 2.46 -1.24
CA THR A 662 -5.36 1.33 -2.16
C THR A 662 -4.20 0.36 -1.98
N PHE A 663 -3.02 0.85 -1.59
CA PHE A 663 -1.80 0.05 -1.44
C PHE A 663 -1.47 -0.30 0.02
N MET A 664 -1.90 0.49 1.02
CA MET A 664 -1.61 0.26 2.44
C MET A 664 -1.88 -1.19 2.91
N SER A 665 -1.08 -1.68 3.86
CA SER A 665 -1.31 -3.00 4.47
C SER A 665 -2.66 -3.08 5.16
N ALA A 666 -3.31 -4.25 5.11
CA ALA A 666 -4.57 -4.49 5.83
C ALA A 666 -4.44 -4.18 7.33
N ARG A 667 -3.25 -4.42 7.89
CA ARG A 667 -2.90 -4.10 9.28
C ARG A 667 -2.88 -2.60 9.59
N VAL A 668 -2.34 -1.76 8.69
CA VAL A 668 -2.37 -0.30 8.82
C VAL A 668 -3.81 0.23 8.73
N LEU A 669 -4.61 -0.36 7.84
CA LEU A 669 -6.00 0.04 7.61
C LEU A 669 -6.92 -0.26 8.82
N PHE A 670 -6.72 -1.38 9.51
CA PHE A 670 -7.53 -1.80 10.67
C PHE A 670 -7.34 -0.95 11.94
N VAL A 671 -6.21 -0.24 12.13
CA VAL A 671 -5.96 0.50 13.37
C VAL A 671 -6.78 1.79 13.40
N GLU A 672 -7.41 2.11 14.53
CA GLU A 672 -8.32 3.27 14.69
C GLU A 672 -7.58 4.62 14.72
N VAL A 673 -8.20 5.66 14.14
CA VAL A 673 -7.60 7.01 14.01
C VAL A 673 -7.21 7.56 15.39
N GLY A 674 -5.94 7.93 15.53
CA GLY A 674 -5.38 8.44 16.79
C GLY A 674 -4.81 7.37 17.73
N THR A 675 -5.02 6.08 17.45
CA THR A 675 -4.36 4.99 18.18
C THR A 675 -2.86 4.95 17.88
N PRO A 676 -1.96 4.83 18.88
CA PRO A 676 -0.53 4.72 18.63
C PRO A 676 -0.16 3.45 17.86
N TYR A 677 0.46 3.60 16.69
CA TYR A 677 0.89 2.49 15.83
C TYR A 677 2.40 2.53 15.52
N THR A 678 3.01 1.35 15.39
CA THR A 678 4.40 1.20 14.94
C THR A 678 4.42 0.51 13.57
N HIS A 679 4.61 1.32 12.52
CA HIS A 679 4.82 0.85 11.15
C HIS A 679 6.04 -0.07 11.08
N HIS A 680 5.96 -1.10 10.26
CA HIS A 680 7.00 -2.13 10.11
C HIS A 680 7.36 -2.30 8.64
N PHE A 681 8.56 -2.80 8.33
CA PHE A 681 8.97 -3.00 6.93
C PHE A 681 8.04 -3.96 6.17
N MET A 682 7.37 -4.87 6.89
CA MET A 682 6.36 -5.76 6.31
C MET A 682 5.10 -5.03 5.80
N ASP A 683 4.75 -3.86 6.34
CA ASP A 683 3.61 -3.08 5.84
C ASP A 683 3.90 -2.52 4.44
N ASP A 684 5.13 -2.06 4.21
CA ASP A 684 5.60 -1.58 2.90
C ASP A 684 5.76 -2.76 1.91
N LEU A 685 6.21 -3.94 2.37
CA LEU A 685 6.25 -5.15 1.54
C LEU A 685 4.85 -5.65 1.14
N GLU A 686 3.87 -5.61 2.04
CA GLU A 686 2.47 -5.87 1.68
C GLU A 686 1.96 -4.84 0.67
N SER A 687 2.44 -3.59 0.77
CA SER A 687 2.10 -2.53 -0.18
C SER A 687 2.67 -2.76 -1.59
N PHE A 688 3.87 -3.35 -1.70
CA PHE A 688 4.39 -3.84 -2.99
C PHE A 688 3.54 -4.98 -3.58
N PHE A 689 2.99 -5.89 -2.74
CA PHE A 689 2.05 -6.91 -3.21
C PHE A 689 0.75 -6.28 -3.74
N TRP A 690 0.15 -5.33 -3.02
CA TRP A 690 -1.05 -4.63 -3.49
C TRP A 690 -0.81 -3.81 -4.75
N LEU A 691 0.38 -3.23 -4.93
CA LEU A 691 0.80 -2.56 -6.16
C LEU A 691 0.81 -3.52 -7.36
N ILE A 692 1.48 -4.67 -7.24
CA ILE A 692 1.51 -5.69 -8.31
C ILE A 692 0.10 -6.19 -8.62
N PHE A 693 -0.70 -6.51 -7.58
CA PHE A 693 -2.07 -7.00 -7.76
C PHE A 693 -2.95 -5.97 -8.49
N TRP A 694 -2.90 -4.71 -8.07
CA TRP A 694 -3.66 -3.62 -8.69
C TRP A 694 -3.30 -3.45 -10.17
N CYS A 695 -2.01 -3.31 -10.50
CA CYS A 695 -1.57 -3.12 -11.88
C CYS A 695 -1.94 -4.31 -12.78
N VAL A 696 -1.86 -5.55 -12.28
CA VAL A 696 -2.27 -6.75 -13.02
C VAL A 696 -3.79 -6.81 -13.24
N VAL A 697 -4.60 -6.44 -12.25
CA VAL A 697 -6.08 -6.44 -12.37
C VAL A 697 -6.59 -5.25 -13.20
N GLN A 698 -5.85 -4.14 -13.25
CA GLN A 698 -6.13 -2.98 -14.09
C GLN A 698 -5.72 -3.19 -15.56
N HIS A 699 -4.82 -4.15 -15.85
CA HIS A 699 -4.32 -4.39 -17.19
C HIS A 699 -5.42 -4.80 -18.18
N THR A 700 -5.33 -4.31 -19.41
CA THR A 700 -6.19 -4.69 -20.54
C THR A 700 -5.34 -5.08 -21.73
N ASP A 701 -5.55 -6.28 -22.27
CA ASP A 701 -4.89 -6.71 -23.50
C ASP A 701 -5.14 -5.72 -24.65
N PRO A 702 -4.16 -5.50 -25.54
CA PRO A 702 -4.36 -4.68 -26.73
C PRO A 702 -5.43 -5.30 -27.65
N PRO A 703 -6.24 -4.48 -28.35
CA PRO A 703 -7.40 -4.97 -29.09
C PRO A 703 -7.00 -5.94 -30.20
N GLY A 704 -7.42 -7.20 -30.05
CA GLY A 704 -7.23 -8.23 -31.06
C GLY A 704 -7.96 -7.93 -32.38
N LYS A 705 -7.65 -8.70 -33.43
CA LYS A 705 -8.13 -8.52 -34.83
C LYS A 705 -9.67 -8.49 -35.01
N THR A 706 -10.44 -8.75 -33.97
CA THR A 706 -11.91 -8.74 -33.93
C THR A 706 -12.52 -7.47 -33.32
N GLY A 707 -11.70 -6.54 -32.83
CA GLY A 707 -12.13 -5.16 -32.53
C GLY A 707 -13.12 -4.98 -31.37
N ARG A 708 -13.05 -5.81 -30.31
CA ARG A 708 -13.92 -5.67 -29.12
C ARG A 708 -13.14 -5.36 -27.83
N ASN A 709 -13.42 -4.16 -27.32
CA ASN A 709 -13.30 -3.64 -25.95
C ASN A 709 -11.93 -3.70 -25.23
N ASN A 710 -11.28 -2.53 -25.15
CA ASN A 710 -10.24 -2.21 -24.17
C ASN A 710 -10.87 -1.98 -22.77
N GLN A 711 -11.43 -3.01 -22.13
CA GLN A 711 -11.99 -2.91 -20.78
C GLN A 711 -11.62 -4.14 -19.93
N PRO A 712 -11.26 -3.97 -18.63
CA PRO A 712 -11.08 -5.10 -17.73
C PRO A 712 -12.39 -5.89 -17.60
N ALA A 713 -12.30 -7.21 -17.44
CA ALA A 713 -13.49 -8.05 -17.25
C ALA A 713 -14.33 -7.62 -16.03
N ASP A 714 -15.64 -7.85 -16.02
CA ASP A 714 -16.54 -7.42 -14.93
C ASP A 714 -16.10 -7.89 -13.53
N LYS A 715 -15.39 -9.02 -13.44
CA LYS A 715 -14.78 -9.50 -12.20
C LYS A 715 -13.63 -8.59 -11.74
N ALA A 716 -12.75 -8.20 -12.65
CA ALA A 716 -11.66 -7.25 -12.39
C ALA A 716 -12.21 -5.86 -12.04
N MET A 717 -13.19 -5.33 -12.80
CA MET A 717 -13.83 -4.06 -12.47
C MET A 717 -14.52 -4.05 -11.10
N ARG A 718 -15.10 -5.17 -10.65
CA ARG A 718 -15.63 -5.30 -9.28
C ARG A 718 -14.51 -5.30 -8.24
N LEU A 719 -13.45 -6.07 -8.44
CA LEU A 719 -12.30 -6.11 -7.52
C LEU A 719 -11.62 -4.73 -7.37
N LEU A 720 -11.40 -4.01 -8.47
CA LEU A 720 -10.84 -2.65 -8.43
C LEU A 720 -11.72 -1.72 -7.60
N ARG A 721 -13.05 -1.73 -7.80
CA ARG A 721 -13.99 -0.93 -6.99
C ARG A 721 -14.07 -1.31 -5.50
N GLN A 722 -13.61 -2.50 -5.12
CA GLN A 722 -13.51 -2.91 -3.71
C GLN A 722 -12.15 -2.55 -3.09
N LEU A 723 -11.14 -2.26 -3.93
CA LEU A 723 -9.82 -1.77 -3.52
C LEU A 723 -9.67 -0.24 -3.64
N ASP A 724 -10.56 0.40 -4.39
CA ASP A 724 -10.68 1.85 -4.63
C ASP A 724 -11.95 2.40 -3.95
N CYS A 725 -12.00 2.26 -2.63
CA CYS A 725 -13.02 2.92 -1.80
C CYS A 725 -12.51 4.29 -1.31
N ALA A 726 -13.41 5.15 -0.85
CA ALA A 726 -13.03 6.43 -0.25
C ALA A 726 -12.27 6.24 1.07
N ASP A 727 -11.47 7.24 1.46
CA ASP A 727 -10.74 7.31 2.73
C ASP A 727 -11.67 7.15 3.96
N SER A 728 -12.98 7.41 3.82
CA SER A 728 -13.97 7.16 4.87
C SER A 728 -14.29 5.67 5.11
N GLU A 729 -13.85 4.76 4.23
CA GLU A 729 -14.21 3.33 4.22
C GLU A 729 -13.01 2.39 4.53
N PHE A 730 -11.96 2.88 5.20
CA PHE A 730 -10.75 2.10 5.55
C PHE A 730 -11.02 0.70 6.17
N GLU A 731 -12.06 0.55 7.00
CA GLU A 731 -12.44 -0.74 7.61
C GLU A 731 -13.01 -1.74 6.58
N THR A 732 -13.77 -1.24 5.59
CA THR A 732 -14.27 -2.02 4.45
C THR A 732 -13.12 -2.46 3.54
N LEU A 733 -12.14 -1.58 3.32
CA LEU A 733 -10.92 -1.91 2.57
C LEU A 733 -10.09 -2.97 3.29
N ALA A 734 -9.91 -2.83 4.60
CA ALA A 734 -9.19 -3.78 5.43
C ALA A 734 -9.84 -5.17 5.40
N ARG A 735 -11.18 -5.24 5.58
CA ARG A 735 -11.95 -6.50 5.45
C ARG A 735 -11.85 -7.10 4.05
N THR A 736 -11.94 -6.29 3.00
CA THR A 736 -11.81 -6.73 1.61
C THR A 736 -10.43 -7.34 1.36
N LYS A 737 -9.36 -6.62 1.70
CA LYS A 737 -7.97 -7.09 1.55
C LYS A 737 -7.72 -8.37 2.33
N TYR A 738 -8.21 -8.45 3.56
CA TYR A 738 -8.12 -9.64 4.40
C TYR A 738 -8.87 -10.84 3.80
N SER A 739 -10.10 -10.64 3.30
CA SER A 739 -10.88 -11.67 2.59
C SER A 739 -10.18 -12.14 1.31
N LEU A 740 -9.58 -11.24 0.51
CA LEU A 740 -8.82 -11.61 -0.68
C LEU A 740 -7.58 -12.44 -0.32
N MET A 741 -6.82 -12.06 0.70
CA MET A 741 -5.67 -12.84 1.18
C MET A 741 -6.07 -14.22 1.72
N LEU A 742 -7.22 -14.35 2.39
CA LEU A 742 -7.79 -15.64 2.80
C LEU A 742 -8.26 -16.47 1.59
N HIS A 743 -8.90 -15.87 0.59
CA HIS A 743 -9.31 -16.59 -0.63
C HIS A 743 -8.11 -17.09 -1.45
N CYS A 744 -6.95 -16.41 -1.41
CA CYS A 744 -5.70 -16.92 -1.96
C CYS A 744 -5.13 -18.14 -1.20
N ASN A 745 -5.62 -18.42 0.02
CA ASN A 745 -5.21 -19.56 0.85
C ASN A 745 -6.22 -20.73 0.84
N ASP A 746 -7.53 -20.45 0.85
CA ASP A 746 -8.59 -21.44 1.11
C ASP A 746 -8.94 -22.37 -0.08
N GLY A 747 -8.24 -22.24 -1.21
CA GLY A 747 -8.55 -22.87 -2.51
C GLY A 747 -8.34 -24.39 -2.66
N ALA A 748 -8.74 -25.22 -1.68
CA ALA A 748 -8.70 -26.69 -1.83
C ALA A 748 -9.64 -27.55 -0.94
N ASN A 749 -9.96 -27.12 0.28
CA ASN A 749 -10.28 -28.07 1.36
C ASN A 749 -11.73 -28.09 1.89
N ASN A 750 -12.70 -27.46 1.20
CA ASN A 750 -14.13 -27.46 1.58
C ASN A 750 -14.45 -27.05 3.04
N VAL A 751 -13.55 -26.29 3.69
CA VAL A 751 -13.67 -25.92 5.11
C VAL A 751 -14.89 -25.02 5.31
N ARG A 752 -15.85 -25.46 6.12
CA ARG A 752 -17.00 -24.63 6.50
C ARG A 752 -16.71 -23.89 7.81
N GLU A 753 -17.05 -22.61 7.83
CA GLU A 753 -17.12 -21.82 9.06
C GLU A 753 -18.47 -22.08 9.73
N VAL A 754 -18.43 -22.27 11.05
CA VAL A 754 -19.53 -22.73 11.89
C VAL A 754 -19.69 -21.76 13.06
N ASP A 755 -20.93 -21.41 13.43
CA ASP A 755 -21.19 -20.38 14.42
C ASP A 755 -20.86 -20.86 15.85
N ALA A 756 -20.61 -19.93 16.76
CA ALA A 756 -20.37 -20.26 18.17
C ALA A 756 -21.63 -20.80 18.89
N ALA A 757 -22.80 -20.73 18.22
CA ALA A 757 -24.09 -21.26 18.67
C ALA A 757 -24.47 -22.59 17.98
N ASP A 758 -23.67 -23.14 17.07
CA ASP A 758 -24.00 -24.37 16.33
C ASP A 758 -23.88 -25.64 17.19
N GLU A 759 -24.81 -26.57 16.95
CA GLU A 759 -24.91 -27.89 17.61
C GLU A 759 -23.61 -28.72 17.56
N MET A 760 -22.73 -28.46 16.59
CA MET A 760 -21.47 -29.20 16.43
C MET A 760 -20.57 -29.05 17.66
N LEU A 761 -20.47 -27.86 18.26
CA LEU A 761 -19.57 -27.60 19.38
C LEU A 761 -20.18 -27.91 20.77
N VAL A 762 -21.50 -28.06 20.87
CA VAL A 762 -22.20 -28.32 22.14
C VAL A 762 -22.27 -29.81 22.45
N TYR A 763 -21.87 -30.25 23.64
CA TYR A 763 -22.00 -31.65 24.07
C TYR A 763 -23.24 -31.84 24.97
N ASP A 764 -24.28 -32.49 24.45
CA ASP A 764 -25.42 -32.96 25.25
C ASP A 764 -25.19 -34.42 25.70
N LYS A 765 -24.98 -34.59 27.01
CA LYS A 765 -24.77 -35.89 27.65
C LYS A 765 -26.02 -36.77 27.68
N ALA A 766 -27.21 -36.18 27.75
CA ALA A 766 -28.48 -36.91 27.76
C ALA A 766 -28.83 -37.41 26.36
N GLU A 767 -28.58 -36.61 25.31
CA GLU A 767 -28.68 -37.07 23.93
C GLU A 767 -27.66 -38.18 23.63
N ALA A 768 -26.39 -38.02 24.00
CA ALA A 768 -25.37 -39.06 23.78
C ALA A 768 -25.79 -40.41 24.40
N VAL A 769 -26.21 -40.41 25.67
CA VAL A 769 -26.68 -41.62 26.38
C VAL A 769 -27.96 -42.20 25.75
N ARG A 770 -28.84 -41.38 25.18
CA ARG A 770 -30.00 -41.84 24.40
C ARG A 770 -29.55 -42.56 23.13
N ILE A 771 -28.68 -41.92 22.34
CA ILE A 771 -28.23 -42.43 21.04
C ILE A 771 -27.45 -43.74 21.20
N ASP A 772 -26.53 -43.84 22.17
CA ASP A 772 -25.77 -45.07 22.44
C ASP A 772 -26.67 -46.24 22.88
N LYS A 773 -27.77 -45.93 23.60
CA LYS A 773 -28.77 -46.93 24.02
C LYS A 773 -29.69 -47.38 22.88
N GLU A 774 -30.00 -46.49 21.95
CA GLU A 774 -30.83 -46.80 20.76
C GLU A 774 -30.04 -47.50 19.66
N ALA A 775 -28.72 -47.25 19.59
CA ALA A 775 -27.73 -47.84 18.69
C ALA A 775 -28.24 -48.05 17.24
N PRO A 776 -28.78 -47.01 16.57
CA PRO A 776 -29.49 -47.17 15.29
C PRO A 776 -28.64 -47.78 14.17
N TRP A 777 -27.32 -47.57 14.20
CA TRP A 777 -26.35 -48.17 13.26
C TRP A 777 -26.31 -49.71 13.32
N LYS A 778 -26.73 -50.35 14.42
CA LYS A 778 -26.84 -51.81 14.51
C LYS A 778 -28.00 -52.39 13.67
N LYS A 779 -28.83 -51.53 13.06
CA LYS A 779 -29.96 -51.91 12.18
C LYS A 779 -29.70 -51.62 10.70
N ASP A 780 -28.69 -50.80 10.39
CA ASP A 780 -28.38 -50.32 9.04
C ASP A 780 -26.84 -50.23 8.90
N PRO A 781 -26.19 -51.20 8.22
CA PRO A 781 -24.73 -51.20 8.01
C PRO A 781 -24.18 -49.97 7.28
N HIS A 782 -25.03 -49.17 6.61
CA HIS A 782 -24.69 -47.92 5.95
C HIS A 782 -25.31 -46.69 6.66
N TYR A 783 -25.64 -46.81 7.95
CA TYR A 783 -26.24 -45.73 8.74
C TYR A 783 -25.38 -44.46 8.70
N PHE A 784 -24.09 -44.59 9.03
CA PHE A 784 -23.15 -43.48 9.02
C PHE A 784 -22.65 -43.21 7.60
N LYS A 785 -22.80 -41.97 7.12
CA LYS A 785 -22.37 -41.57 5.76
C LYS A 785 -21.31 -40.48 5.72
N LYS A 786 -21.22 -39.67 6.78
CA LYS A 786 -20.26 -38.56 6.90
C LYS A 786 -19.46 -38.66 8.20
N VAL A 787 -18.25 -38.12 8.18
CA VAL A 787 -17.51 -37.72 9.38
C VAL A 787 -17.18 -36.22 9.31
N HIS A 788 -17.53 -35.50 10.36
CA HIS A 788 -17.15 -34.10 10.57
C HIS A 788 -15.90 -34.08 11.45
N ILE A 789 -14.79 -33.51 10.97
CA ILE A 789 -13.52 -33.44 11.71
C ILE A 789 -13.21 -31.99 12.07
N SER A 790 -12.94 -31.71 13.35
CA SER A 790 -12.55 -30.36 13.77
C SER A 790 -11.17 -29.99 13.19
N VAL A 791 -10.98 -28.72 12.86
CA VAL A 791 -9.69 -28.22 12.34
C VAL A 791 -8.53 -28.49 13.32
N ILE A 792 -8.79 -28.49 14.63
CA ILE A 792 -7.81 -28.82 15.68
C ILE A 792 -7.44 -30.31 15.62
N ALA A 793 -8.41 -31.21 15.55
CA ALA A 793 -8.17 -32.64 15.42
C ALA A 793 -7.39 -32.96 14.14
N LEU A 794 -7.77 -32.35 13.01
CA LEU A 794 -7.09 -32.52 11.73
C LEU A 794 -5.62 -32.08 11.79
N ILE A 795 -5.35 -30.89 12.33
CA ILE A 795 -3.98 -30.37 12.50
C ILE A 795 -3.14 -31.32 13.37
N LYS A 796 -3.68 -31.78 14.51
CA LYS A 796 -2.99 -32.75 15.37
C LYS A 796 -2.68 -34.07 14.67
N MET A 797 -3.66 -34.66 13.98
CA MET A 797 -3.48 -35.94 13.28
C MET A 797 -2.45 -35.82 12.16
N VAL A 798 -2.45 -34.74 11.38
CA VAL A 798 -1.48 -34.49 10.31
C VAL A 798 -0.08 -34.18 10.85
N ILE A 799 0.05 -33.39 11.92
CA ILE A 799 1.34 -33.16 12.59
C ILE A 799 1.90 -34.46 13.14
N HIS A 800 1.06 -35.29 13.79
CA HIS A 800 1.47 -36.61 14.25
C HIS A 800 1.94 -37.47 13.08
N ALA A 801 1.10 -37.67 12.04
CA ALA A 801 1.41 -38.51 10.88
C ALA A 801 2.75 -38.11 10.23
N ARG A 802 3.03 -36.81 10.11
CA ARG A 802 4.31 -36.30 9.60
C ARG A 802 5.51 -36.63 10.50
N SER A 803 5.33 -36.77 11.82
CA SER A 803 6.42 -37.13 12.75
C SER A 803 6.85 -38.61 12.69
N GLY A 804 5.97 -39.51 12.20
CA GLY A 804 6.34 -40.90 11.89
C GLY A 804 7.26 -41.03 10.67
N GLY A 805 7.17 -40.10 9.72
CA GLY A 805 8.04 -40.02 8.55
C GLY A 805 7.80 -41.16 7.55
N ILE A 806 8.60 -42.22 7.65
CA ILE A 806 8.41 -43.47 6.87
C ILE A 806 7.68 -44.56 7.66
N TYR A 807 7.57 -44.41 8.98
CA TYR A 807 6.88 -45.35 9.84
C TYR A 807 5.40 -44.96 9.92
N GLU A 808 4.54 -45.97 9.89
CA GLU A 808 3.18 -45.82 10.38
C GLU A 808 3.18 -45.49 11.87
N ILE A 809 2.17 -44.74 12.30
CA ILE A 809 1.87 -44.49 13.71
C ILE A 809 0.35 -44.52 13.89
N MET A 810 -0.12 -44.59 15.14
CA MET A 810 -1.56 -44.55 15.45
C MET A 810 -1.91 -43.60 16.60
N GLY A 811 -3.18 -43.23 16.69
CA GLY A 811 -3.76 -42.43 17.77
C GLY A 811 -5.26 -42.62 17.87
N MET A 812 -5.86 -41.98 18.87
CA MET A 812 -7.28 -42.04 19.18
C MET A 812 -7.99 -40.73 18.86
N MET A 813 -9.30 -40.81 18.58
CA MET A 813 -10.16 -39.67 18.32
C MET A 813 -11.29 -39.62 19.35
N GLN A 814 -11.54 -38.44 19.91
CA GLN A 814 -12.66 -38.17 20.82
C GLN A 814 -13.77 -37.44 20.08
N GLY A 815 -15.03 -37.75 20.42
CA GLY A 815 -16.16 -37.12 19.77
C GLY A 815 -17.53 -37.62 20.19
N LYS A 816 -18.49 -37.50 19.27
CA LYS A 816 -19.91 -37.82 19.46
C LYS A 816 -20.55 -38.28 18.14
N VAL A 817 -21.68 -38.98 18.25
CA VAL A 817 -22.62 -39.19 17.13
C VAL A 817 -23.52 -37.96 16.99
N ARG A 818 -23.82 -37.56 15.75
CA ARG A 818 -24.94 -36.66 15.44
C ARG A 818 -26.03 -37.44 14.71
N ALA A 819 -27.14 -37.69 15.39
CA ALA A 819 -28.24 -38.48 14.82
C ALA A 819 -28.99 -37.75 13.69
N ALA A 820 -29.05 -36.42 13.74
CA ALA A 820 -29.81 -35.58 12.80
C ALA A 820 -29.39 -35.75 11.32
N ASP A 821 -28.09 -35.87 11.05
CA ASP A 821 -27.51 -36.05 9.70
C ASP A 821 -26.83 -37.43 9.52
N ARG A 822 -26.96 -38.32 10.52
CA ARG A 822 -26.30 -39.64 10.60
C ARG A 822 -24.78 -39.56 10.40
N SER A 823 -24.14 -38.65 11.12
CA SER A 823 -22.70 -38.44 11.05
C SER A 823 -21.98 -38.79 12.36
N LEU A 824 -20.66 -38.98 12.23
CA LEU A 824 -19.72 -39.01 13.35
C LEU A 824 -19.04 -37.64 13.43
N VAL A 825 -18.84 -37.11 14.63
CA VAL A 825 -18.17 -35.82 14.85
C VAL A 825 -16.91 -36.04 15.68
N VAL A 826 -15.74 -35.85 15.06
CA VAL A 826 -14.42 -35.89 15.72
C VAL A 826 -14.11 -34.49 16.24
N MET A 827 -14.11 -34.35 17.57
CA MET A 827 -13.89 -33.09 18.28
C MET A 827 -12.41 -32.84 18.55
N ASP A 828 -11.67 -33.86 18.99
CA ASP A 828 -10.23 -33.77 19.23
C ASP A 828 -9.54 -35.13 19.00
N SER A 829 -8.20 -35.15 18.95
CA SER A 829 -7.37 -36.35 18.77
C SER A 829 -6.13 -36.34 19.66
N PHE A 830 -5.58 -37.53 19.91
CA PHE A 830 -4.34 -37.73 20.67
C PHE A 830 -3.54 -38.95 20.20
N ALA A 831 -2.22 -38.88 20.31
CA ALA A 831 -1.30 -39.97 19.99
C ALA A 831 -1.35 -41.10 21.04
N LEU A 832 -1.11 -42.35 20.64
CA LEU A 832 -0.88 -43.47 21.55
C LEU A 832 0.61 -43.83 21.64
N PRO A 833 1.20 -43.96 22.85
CA PRO A 833 2.61 -44.29 23.03
C PRO A 833 2.85 -45.82 22.97
N VAL A 834 2.66 -46.44 21.80
CA VAL A 834 2.91 -47.89 21.62
C VAL A 834 4.38 -48.15 21.25
N GLN A 835 5.05 -49.08 21.94
CA GLN A 835 6.51 -49.15 21.92
C GLN A 835 7.09 -50.11 20.86
N ALA A 836 7.90 -49.55 19.96
CA ALA A 836 8.69 -50.29 18.99
C ALA A 836 10.09 -50.62 19.52
N GLU A 837 10.36 -51.89 19.84
CA GLU A 837 11.73 -52.36 20.06
C GLU A 837 12.47 -52.50 18.72
N ALA A 838 13.15 -51.43 18.30
CA ALA A 838 14.09 -51.44 17.18
C ALA A 838 15.51 -51.09 17.69
N SER A 839 16.43 -52.05 17.59
CA SER A 839 17.75 -51.96 18.21
C SER A 839 18.72 -51.08 17.41
N GLY A 840 19.14 -49.94 18.01
CA GLY A 840 20.40 -49.26 17.66
C GLY A 840 20.25 -47.87 17.04
N GLY A 841 20.31 -46.83 17.88
CA GLY A 841 20.44 -45.43 17.46
C GLY A 841 20.08 -44.46 18.59
N ILE A 842 21.06 -43.72 19.12
CA ILE A 842 20.80 -42.69 20.14
C ILE A 842 20.43 -41.39 19.44
N CYS A 843 19.17 -40.98 19.59
CA CYS A 843 18.69 -39.62 19.32
C CYS A 843 17.88 -39.17 20.54
N GLU A 844 18.25 -38.03 21.14
CA GLU A 844 17.58 -37.55 22.35
C GLU A 844 16.21 -36.92 22.04
N GLY A 845 15.19 -37.27 22.83
CA GLY A 845 13.97 -36.46 22.99
C GLY A 845 12.66 -37.01 22.43
N TYR A 846 12.67 -37.99 21.51
CA TYR A 846 11.43 -38.55 20.93
C TYR A 846 11.46 -40.08 20.85
N VAL A 847 10.39 -40.71 21.34
CA VAL A 847 10.12 -42.15 21.19
C VAL A 847 9.31 -42.35 19.91
N TYR A 848 9.81 -43.17 18.99
CA TYR A 848 9.11 -43.51 17.75
C TYR A 848 8.19 -44.72 17.94
N VAL A 849 7.00 -44.63 17.35
CA VAL A 849 5.92 -45.62 17.39
C VAL A 849 5.88 -46.37 16.05
N LEU A 850 5.45 -47.64 16.05
CA LEU A 850 5.07 -48.38 14.84
C LEU A 850 3.55 -48.57 14.81
N GLY A 851 2.96 -48.46 13.62
CA GLY A 851 1.52 -48.60 13.37
C GLY A 851 1.05 -50.05 13.18
N THR A 852 -0.24 -50.16 12.86
CA THR A 852 -1.03 -51.38 12.91
C THR A 852 -0.62 -52.45 11.91
N GLU A 853 -0.02 -52.12 10.75
CA GLU A 853 0.45 -53.14 9.80
C GLU A 853 1.49 -54.11 10.40
N THR A 854 2.11 -53.76 11.54
CA THR A 854 3.11 -54.61 12.21
C THR A 854 2.59 -55.37 13.43
N ARG A 855 1.45 -54.98 14.01
CA ARG A 855 0.88 -55.62 15.22
C ARG A 855 -0.65 -55.55 15.24
N VAL A 856 -1.30 -56.71 15.19
CA VAL A 856 -2.74 -56.85 15.47
C VAL A 856 -3.02 -56.40 16.91
N ASN A 857 -3.97 -55.48 17.08
CA ASN A 857 -4.46 -55.00 18.38
C ASN A 857 -3.42 -54.26 19.27
N ALA A 858 -2.54 -53.48 18.62
CA ALA A 858 -1.53 -52.60 19.24
C ALA A 858 -2.07 -51.64 20.32
N ALA A 859 -3.36 -51.30 20.28
CA ALA A 859 -4.02 -50.43 21.28
C ALA A 859 -3.99 -51.01 22.70
N ASN A 860 -3.87 -52.34 22.87
CA ASN A 860 -3.89 -52.96 24.20
C ASN A 860 -2.73 -52.51 25.11
N GLU A 861 -1.55 -52.26 24.55
CA GLU A 861 -0.39 -51.73 25.27
C GLU A 861 -0.62 -50.30 25.79
N ALA A 862 -1.56 -49.57 25.19
CA ALA A 862 -1.90 -48.19 25.55
C ALA A 862 -3.20 -48.04 26.38
N ASN A 863 -3.84 -49.15 26.80
CA ASN A 863 -5.10 -49.11 27.57
C ASN A 863 -4.98 -48.28 28.86
N GLU A 864 -3.88 -48.40 29.60
CA GLU A 864 -3.64 -47.60 30.83
C GLU A 864 -3.55 -46.10 30.51
N TYR A 865 -2.86 -45.74 29.43
CA TYR A 865 -2.76 -44.38 28.94
C TYR A 865 -4.12 -43.84 28.49
N MET A 866 -4.93 -44.64 27.81
CA MET A 866 -6.29 -44.28 27.38
C MET A 866 -7.22 -44.02 28.57
N VAL A 867 -7.14 -44.81 29.64
CA VAL A 867 -7.91 -44.56 30.88
C VAL A 867 -7.44 -43.27 31.57
N ALA A 868 -6.14 -43.11 31.77
CA ALA A 868 -5.58 -41.91 32.40
C ALA A 868 -5.87 -40.62 31.60
N PHE A 869 -5.82 -40.70 30.26
CA PHE A 869 -6.15 -39.60 29.36
C PHE A 869 -7.65 -39.29 29.35
N LYS A 870 -8.53 -40.31 29.46
CA LYS A 870 -9.98 -40.10 29.61
C LYS A 870 -10.30 -39.39 30.91
N GLU A 871 -9.79 -39.85 32.05
CA GLU A 871 -9.97 -39.15 33.32
C GLU A 871 -9.41 -37.71 33.28
N GLY A 872 -8.26 -37.53 32.60
CA GLY A 872 -7.68 -36.20 32.36
C GLY A 872 -8.60 -35.29 31.55
N SER A 873 -9.24 -35.85 30.52
CA SER A 873 -10.23 -35.15 29.67
C SER A 873 -11.47 -34.75 30.47
N GLU A 874 -12.04 -35.67 31.26
CA GLU A 874 -13.20 -35.40 32.11
C GLU A 874 -12.90 -34.33 33.17
N ARG A 875 -11.72 -34.39 33.82
CA ARG A 875 -11.22 -33.34 34.73
C ARG A 875 -11.01 -31.98 34.04
N ALA A 876 -10.72 -31.98 32.74
CA ALA A 876 -10.58 -30.78 31.91
C ALA A 876 -11.90 -30.30 31.27
N GLY A 877 -13.04 -30.88 31.65
CA GLY A 877 -14.37 -30.49 31.15
C GLY A 877 -14.73 -31.03 29.75
N ARG A 878 -13.94 -31.98 29.22
CA ARG A 878 -14.22 -32.68 27.96
C ARG A 878 -14.94 -33.99 28.27
N LEU A 879 -16.14 -34.14 27.76
CA LEU A 879 -17.07 -35.24 28.11
C LEU A 879 -17.24 -36.25 26.99
N GLU A 880 -16.62 -35.99 25.84
CA GLU A 880 -16.57 -36.83 24.66
C GLU A 880 -15.84 -38.16 24.92
N ASN A 881 -16.52 -39.26 24.59
CA ASN A 881 -15.91 -40.59 24.55
C ASN A 881 -15.01 -40.74 23.32
N ALA A 882 -14.25 -41.84 23.27
CA ALA A 882 -13.60 -42.28 22.03
C ALA A 882 -14.68 -42.56 20.96
N ILE A 883 -14.49 -42.01 19.76
CA ILE A 883 -15.40 -42.15 18.60
C ILE A 883 -14.71 -42.89 17.43
N GLY A 884 -13.41 -43.14 17.55
CA GLY A 884 -12.61 -43.77 16.52
C GLY A 884 -11.11 -43.76 16.82
N TRP A 885 -10.35 -44.25 15.86
CA TRP A 885 -8.89 -44.26 15.85
C TRP A 885 -8.37 -43.71 14.52
N TYR A 886 -7.15 -43.21 14.51
CA TYR A 886 -6.47 -42.79 13.29
C TYR A 886 -5.09 -43.44 13.18
N HIS A 887 -4.64 -43.67 11.95
CA HIS A 887 -3.29 -44.07 11.62
C HIS A 887 -2.79 -43.39 10.35
N SER A 888 -1.53 -43.62 10.00
CA SER A 888 -0.89 -43.02 8.82
C SER A 888 -0.37 -44.07 7.86
N HIS A 889 -0.63 -43.91 6.56
CA HIS A 889 -0.09 -44.74 5.48
C HIS A 889 0.91 -43.91 4.63
N PRO A 890 2.23 -43.93 4.90
CA PRO A 890 3.17 -42.98 4.29
C PRO A 890 3.54 -43.28 2.82
N GLY A 891 2.64 -42.99 1.88
CA GLY A 891 2.89 -42.97 0.44
C GLY A 891 2.04 -43.94 -0.39
N TYR A 892 1.20 -44.77 0.23
CA TYR A 892 0.34 -45.75 -0.44
C TYR A 892 -1.15 -45.38 -0.44
N GLY A 893 -1.51 -44.20 0.09
CA GLY A 893 -2.86 -43.66 0.05
C GLY A 893 -3.77 -44.16 1.18
N CYS A 894 -4.95 -43.56 1.25
CA CYS A 894 -5.92 -43.79 2.31
C CYS A 894 -6.86 -44.95 1.95
N TRP A 895 -6.67 -46.11 2.58
CA TRP A 895 -7.45 -47.35 2.48
C TRP A 895 -7.16 -48.20 3.74
N LEU A 896 -7.87 -49.31 3.98
CA LEU A 896 -7.60 -50.20 5.12
C LEU A 896 -6.94 -51.51 4.66
N SER A 897 -5.82 -51.90 5.29
CA SER A 897 -5.24 -53.23 5.10
C SER A 897 -6.09 -54.32 5.79
N GLY A 898 -5.74 -55.60 5.60
CA GLY A 898 -6.38 -56.70 6.33
C GLY A 898 -6.28 -56.53 7.85
N ILE A 899 -5.15 -56.04 8.36
CA ILE A 899 -4.93 -55.83 9.80
C ILE A 899 -5.74 -54.64 10.32
N ASP A 900 -5.92 -53.59 9.52
CA ASP A 900 -6.75 -52.45 9.90
C ASP A 900 -8.24 -52.77 9.80
N VAL A 901 -8.64 -53.65 8.88
CA VAL A 901 -9.99 -54.23 8.83
C VAL A 901 -10.26 -55.08 10.07
N ASP A 902 -9.36 -55.99 10.46
CA ASP A 902 -9.51 -56.80 11.68
C ASP A 902 -9.51 -55.93 12.96
N THR A 903 -8.65 -54.91 13.01
CA THR A 903 -8.58 -53.95 14.12
C THR A 903 -9.84 -53.08 14.21
N GLN A 904 -10.31 -52.54 13.08
CA GLN A 904 -11.55 -51.76 13.01
C GLN A 904 -12.79 -52.61 13.26
N SER A 905 -12.82 -53.87 12.81
CA SER A 905 -13.88 -54.83 13.11
C SER A 905 -13.93 -55.16 14.60
N THR A 906 -12.77 -55.42 15.22
CA THR A 906 -12.65 -55.61 16.68
C THR A 906 -13.13 -54.37 17.44
N ASN A 907 -12.72 -53.17 17.03
CA ASN A 907 -13.18 -51.94 17.67
C ASN A 907 -14.68 -51.68 17.46
N GLN A 908 -15.25 -51.98 16.28
CA GLN A 908 -16.70 -51.97 16.04
C GLN A 908 -17.45 -53.10 16.77
N GLN A 909 -16.78 -54.14 17.27
CA GLN A 909 -17.43 -55.16 18.10
C GLN A 909 -17.58 -54.70 19.55
N TRP A 910 -16.57 -54.03 20.11
CA TRP A 910 -16.48 -53.71 21.54
C TRP A 910 -16.73 -52.23 21.88
N GLN A 911 -16.56 -51.30 20.93
CA GLN A 911 -16.59 -49.84 21.14
C GLN A 911 -17.42 -49.11 20.06
N ASP A 912 -18.40 -49.75 19.42
CA ASP A 912 -19.28 -49.08 18.45
C ASP A 912 -20.16 -48.03 19.15
N PRO A 913 -20.20 -46.77 18.69
CA PRO A 913 -19.89 -46.30 17.33
C PRO A 913 -18.41 -45.91 17.11
N PHE A 914 -17.71 -46.64 16.23
CA PHE A 914 -16.28 -46.43 15.95
C PHE A 914 -15.97 -46.14 14.46
N VAL A 915 -14.93 -45.35 14.15
CA VAL A 915 -14.44 -45.11 12.77
C VAL A 915 -12.91 -45.19 12.69
N ALA A 916 -12.39 -45.66 11.56
CA ALA A 916 -10.97 -45.61 11.22
C ALA A 916 -10.69 -44.39 10.31
N VAL A 917 -9.71 -43.57 10.65
CA VAL A 917 -9.22 -42.47 9.79
C VAL A 917 -7.79 -42.75 9.36
N VAL A 918 -7.53 -42.65 8.06
CA VAL A 918 -6.22 -42.87 7.45
C VAL A 918 -5.72 -41.55 6.87
N ILE A 919 -4.45 -41.22 7.09
CA ILE A 919 -3.80 -40.03 6.54
C ILE A 919 -2.52 -40.46 5.81
N ASP A 920 -2.32 -40.00 4.57
CA ASP A 920 -1.04 -40.15 3.88
C ASP A 920 -0.24 -38.83 4.01
N PRO A 921 0.74 -38.74 4.95
CA PRO A 921 1.53 -37.53 5.15
C PRO A 921 2.43 -37.22 3.95
N ASN A 922 2.86 -38.24 3.20
CA ASN A 922 3.73 -38.07 2.05
C ASN A 922 2.94 -37.49 0.86
N ARG A 923 1.78 -38.07 0.54
CA ARG A 923 0.86 -37.52 -0.48
C ARG A 923 0.33 -36.14 -0.09
N THR A 924 0.05 -35.92 1.19
CA THR A 924 -0.35 -34.59 1.70
C THR A 924 0.65 -33.49 1.30
N VAL A 925 1.95 -33.76 1.44
CA VAL A 925 3.00 -32.79 1.06
C VAL A 925 3.25 -32.75 -0.45
N SER A 926 3.07 -33.85 -1.19
CA SER A 926 3.24 -33.88 -2.66
C SER A 926 2.09 -33.19 -3.41
N ALA A 927 0.85 -33.36 -2.94
CA ALA A 927 -0.35 -32.88 -3.61
C ALA A 927 -0.74 -31.44 -3.22
N GLY A 928 -0.22 -30.92 -2.10
CA GLY A 928 -0.61 -29.62 -1.54
C GLY A 928 -2.02 -29.58 -0.93
N LYS A 929 -2.65 -30.76 -0.79
CA LYS A 929 -3.97 -31.00 -0.21
C LYS A 929 -3.82 -32.14 0.79
N VAL A 930 -4.53 -32.10 1.93
CA VAL A 930 -4.52 -33.23 2.87
C VAL A 930 -5.12 -34.47 2.21
N ASP A 931 -4.33 -35.53 2.13
CA ASP A 931 -4.76 -36.87 1.69
C ASP A 931 -5.21 -37.62 2.95
N ILE A 932 -6.54 -37.71 3.11
CA ILE A 932 -7.23 -38.25 4.28
C ILE A 932 -8.48 -39.03 3.82
N GLY A 933 -8.69 -40.21 4.41
CA GLY A 933 -9.88 -41.03 4.21
C GLY A 933 -10.45 -41.49 5.55
N ALA A 934 -11.76 -41.71 5.59
CA ALA A 934 -12.46 -42.25 6.76
C ALA A 934 -13.27 -43.48 6.35
N PHE A 935 -13.21 -44.54 7.15
CA PHE A 935 -13.72 -45.86 6.78
C PHE A 935 -14.40 -46.56 7.95
N ARG A 936 -15.45 -47.35 7.65
CA ARG A 936 -16.05 -48.32 8.57
C ARG A 936 -16.13 -49.69 7.93
N THR A 937 -15.91 -50.73 8.71
CA THR A 937 -16.00 -52.13 8.27
C THR A 937 -17.45 -52.62 8.25
N PHE A 938 -17.77 -53.52 7.34
CA PHE A 938 -19.06 -54.20 7.31
C PHE A 938 -19.14 -55.28 8.40
N PRO A 939 -20.34 -55.57 8.95
CA PRO A 939 -20.55 -56.75 9.79
C PRO A 939 -20.19 -58.05 9.04
N PRO A 940 -19.63 -59.09 9.70
CA PRO A 940 -19.19 -60.33 9.03
C PRO A 940 -20.27 -61.04 8.19
N ASP A 941 -21.54 -60.92 8.57
CA ASP A 941 -22.68 -61.53 7.87
C ASP A 941 -23.16 -60.71 6.65
N TYR A 942 -22.67 -59.48 6.47
CA TYR A 942 -23.10 -58.57 5.42
C TYR A 942 -22.25 -58.72 4.16
N LYS A 943 -22.91 -58.83 3.00
CA LYS A 943 -22.26 -58.83 1.68
C LYS A 943 -22.79 -57.65 0.85
N PRO A 944 -21.93 -56.73 0.36
CA PRO A 944 -22.39 -55.60 -0.44
C PRO A 944 -23.00 -56.09 -1.76
N SER A 945 -24.16 -55.55 -2.12
CA SER A 945 -24.93 -55.96 -3.32
C SER A 945 -24.40 -55.37 -4.62
N THR A 946 -23.55 -54.34 -4.54
CA THR A 946 -23.04 -53.57 -5.68
C THR A 946 -21.66 -53.05 -5.33
N THR A 947 -20.68 -53.19 -6.23
CA THR A 947 -19.39 -52.52 -6.10
C THR A 947 -19.57 -51.03 -6.41
N GLU A 948 -19.70 -50.20 -5.38
CA GLU A 948 -19.72 -48.75 -5.54
C GLU A 948 -18.35 -48.24 -6.04
N VAL A 949 -18.35 -47.10 -6.73
CA VAL A 949 -17.18 -46.63 -7.47
C VAL A 949 -16.19 -45.95 -6.51
N THR A 950 -15.30 -46.75 -5.92
CA THR A 950 -14.14 -46.24 -5.17
C THR A 950 -13.27 -45.34 -6.05
N GLU A 951 -12.94 -44.16 -5.55
CA GLU A 951 -12.06 -43.20 -6.25
C GLU A 951 -10.69 -43.82 -6.54
N TYR A 952 -10.17 -43.64 -7.77
CA TYR A 952 -8.92 -44.28 -8.20
C TYR A 952 -7.72 -43.69 -7.47
N GLN A 953 -7.16 -44.45 -6.53
CA GLN A 953 -5.86 -44.19 -5.94
C GLN A 953 -4.79 -45.05 -6.62
N SER A 954 -3.62 -44.45 -6.90
CA SER A 954 -2.41 -45.23 -7.19
C SER A 954 -1.99 -45.98 -5.92
N ILE A 955 -1.82 -47.28 -5.99
CA ILE A 955 -1.39 -48.16 -4.88
C ILE A 955 -0.15 -48.94 -5.35
N PRO A 956 0.93 -49.05 -4.55
CA PRO A 956 2.12 -49.80 -4.93
C PRO A 956 1.86 -51.30 -5.14
N LEU A 957 2.65 -51.94 -6.01
CA LEU A 957 2.54 -53.38 -6.29
C LEU A 957 2.76 -54.27 -5.05
N SER A 958 3.51 -53.80 -4.05
CA SER A 958 3.70 -54.49 -2.77
C SER A 958 2.46 -54.49 -1.86
N LYS A 959 1.43 -53.71 -2.20
CA LYS A 959 0.20 -53.52 -1.41
C LYS A 959 -1.10 -53.74 -2.21
N ILE A 960 -1.01 -53.83 -3.53
CA ILE A 960 -2.18 -53.94 -4.42
C ILE A 960 -2.97 -55.25 -4.22
N GLU A 961 -2.32 -56.30 -3.72
CA GLU A 961 -2.95 -57.60 -3.49
C GLU A 961 -3.74 -57.59 -2.16
N ASP A 962 -3.17 -57.04 -1.07
CA ASP A 962 -3.89 -56.79 0.19
C ASP A 962 -5.11 -55.88 -0.02
N PHE A 963 -4.94 -54.75 -0.72
CA PHE A 963 -6.04 -53.85 -1.08
C PHE A 963 -7.12 -54.58 -1.87
N GLY A 964 -6.73 -55.36 -2.89
CA GLY A 964 -7.67 -56.08 -3.76
C GLY A 964 -8.49 -57.15 -3.04
N VAL A 965 -7.93 -57.79 -2.01
CA VAL A 965 -8.65 -58.76 -1.16
C VAL A 965 -9.63 -58.05 -0.22
N HIS A 966 -9.19 -56.97 0.44
CA HIS A 966 -9.95 -56.38 1.56
C HIS A 966 -10.89 -55.23 1.18
N ALA A 967 -10.79 -54.63 -0.01
CA ALA A 967 -11.58 -53.45 -0.41
C ALA A 967 -13.12 -53.62 -0.35
N ASN A 968 -13.66 -54.84 -0.37
CA ASN A 968 -15.10 -55.10 -0.22
C ASN A 968 -15.55 -55.29 1.26
N SER A 969 -14.64 -55.17 2.22
CA SER A 969 -14.87 -55.41 3.66
C SER A 969 -15.22 -54.15 4.45
N TYR A 970 -15.11 -52.98 3.80
CA TYR A 970 -15.34 -51.66 4.39
C TYR A 970 -15.94 -50.71 3.35
N TYR A 971 -16.41 -49.56 3.81
CA TYR A 971 -16.90 -48.49 2.95
C TYR A 971 -16.34 -47.12 3.39
N PRO A 972 -16.15 -46.17 2.45
CA PRO A 972 -15.69 -44.82 2.76
C PRO A 972 -16.84 -43.95 3.30
N LEU A 973 -16.50 -43.05 4.23
CA LEU A 973 -17.37 -41.97 4.70
C LEU A 973 -16.90 -40.63 4.11
N GLU A 974 -17.83 -39.74 3.78
CA GLU A 974 -17.52 -38.40 3.30
C GLU A 974 -16.91 -37.56 4.44
N VAL A 975 -15.72 -37.01 4.24
CA VAL A 975 -15.01 -36.19 5.23
C VAL A 975 -15.34 -34.71 5.01
N GLU A 976 -16.02 -34.09 5.98
CA GLU A 976 -16.20 -32.64 6.07
C GLU A 976 -15.33 -32.06 7.20
N VAL A 977 -14.79 -30.86 7.03
CA VAL A 977 -13.91 -30.19 8.01
C VAL A 977 -14.56 -28.90 8.50
N PHE A 978 -14.65 -28.74 9.82
CA PHE A 978 -15.27 -27.57 10.45
C PHE A 978 -14.29 -26.78 11.34
N LYS A 979 -14.49 -25.46 11.39
CA LYS A 979 -13.76 -24.51 12.24
C LYS A 979 -14.74 -23.58 12.96
N SER A 980 -14.46 -23.24 14.22
CA SER A 980 -15.21 -22.16 14.88
C SER A 980 -14.80 -20.78 14.35
N LYS A 981 -15.62 -19.76 14.60
CA LYS A 981 -15.25 -18.36 14.35
C LYS A 981 -13.93 -17.95 15.00
N LEU A 982 -13.64 -18.44 16.22
CA LEU A 982 -12.39 -18.16 16.92
C LEU A 982 -11.19 -18.85 16.26
N ASP A 983 -11.35 -20.09 15.79
CA ASP A 983 -10.31 -20.77 14.99
C ASP A 983 -10.03 -20.01 13.69
N ASN A 984 -11.06 -19.48 13.04
CA ASN A 984 -10.93 -18.68 11.82
C ASN A 984 -10.09 -17.41 12.07
N GLU A 985 -10.38 -16.68 13.15
CA GLU A 985 -9.54 -15.54 13.58
C GLU A 985 -8.11 -15.95 13.94
N LEU A 986 -7.94 -17.02 14.72
CA LEU A 986 -6.62 -17.43 15.21
C LEU A 986 -5.72 -17.96 14.08
N LEU A 987 -6.26 -18.75 13.15
CA LEU A 987 -5.53 -19.25 11.98
C LEU A 987 -5.16 -18.10 11.03
N GLY A 988 -6.06 -17.13 10.81
CA GLY A 988 -5.76 -15.92 10.05
C GLY A 988 -4.67 -15.05 10.70
N ARG A 989 -4.69 -14.90 12.04
CA ARG A 989 -3.61 -14.23 12.80
C ARG A 989 -2.29 -15.01 12.75
N LEU A 990 -2.33 -16.35 12.69
CA LEU A 990 -1.16 -17.21 12.58
C LEU A 990 -0.51 -17.14 11.20
N TRP A 991 -1.31 -17.08 10.13
CA TRP A 991 -0.86 -16.97 8.74
C TRP A 991 0.10 -15.79 8.54
N ASN A 992 -0.19 -14.65 9.16
CA ASN A 992 0.66 -13.44 9.16
C ASN A 992 2.12 -13.68 9.58
N LYS A 993 2.41 -14.76 10.31
CA LYS A 993 3.76 -15.20 10.67
C LYS A 993 4.25 -16.43 9.88
N TYR A 994 3.35 -17.26 9.34
CA TYR A 994 3.69 -18.58 8.81
C TYR A 994 3.82 -18.66 7.28
N TRP A 995 3.32 -17.67 6.53
CA TRP A 995 3.39 -17.64 5.05
C TRP A 995 4.82 -17.81 4.50
N VAL A 996 5.83 -17.32 5.22
CA VAL A 996 7.25 -17.48 4.87
C VAL A 996 7.67 -18.95 4.80
N ASN A 997 7.13 -19.81 5.68
CA ASN A 997 7.39 -21.25 5.66
C ASN A 997 6.75 -21.94 4.44
N THR A 998 5.62 -21.43 3.95
CA THR A 998 4.99 -21.90 2.71
C THR A 998 5.84 -21.55 1.49
N LEU A 999 6.45 -20.36 1.49
CA LEU A 999 7.35 -19.94 0.41
C LEU A 999 8.74 -20.59 0.47
N SER A 1000 9.29 -20.92 1.64
CA SER A 1000 10.60 -21.56 1.75
C SER A 1000 10.59 -23.08 1.49
N GLN A 1001 9.47 -23.77 1.70
CA GLN A 1001 9.38 -25.23 1.47
C GLN A 1001 9.58 -25.64 0.00
N SER A 1002 10.30 -26.74 -0.22
CA SER A 1002 10.52 -27.36 -1.53
C SER A 1002 10.01 -28.81 -1.53
N PRO A 1003 8.81 -29.08 -2.11
CA PRO A 1003 8.25 -30.43 -2.18
C PRO A 1003 9.18 -31.43 -2.88
N LEU A 1004 9.91 -30.99 -3.91
CA LEU A 1004 10.89 -31.82 -4.63
C LEU A 1004 12.04 -32.32 -3.76
N ILE A 1005 12.41 -31.56 -2.72
CA ILE A 1005 13.47 -31.94 -1.78
C ILE A 1005 12.88 -32.75 -0.63
N SER A 1006 11.81 -32.26 0.01
CA SER A 1006 11.22 -32.91 1.19
C SER A 1006 10.64 -34.30 0.88
N ASN A 1007 10.04 -34.48 -0.30
CA ASN A 1007 9.40 -35.74 -0.70
C ASN A 1007 10.24 -36.57 -1.69
N ARG A 1008 11.55 -36.28 -1.79
CA ARG A 1008 12.44 -36.95 -2.76
C ARG A 1008 12.42 -38.48 -2.65
N ALA A 1009 12.40 -39.02 -1.43
CA ALA A 1009 12.37 -40.47 -1.20
C ALA A 1009 11.05 -41.11 -1.70
N TYR A 1010 9.92 -40.45 -1.43
CA TYR A 1010 8.61 -40.87 -1.92
C TYR A 1010 8.55 -40.84 -3.46
N ALA A 1011 9.04 -39.77 -4.10
CA ALA A 1011 9.06 -39.66 -5.56
C ALA A 1011 9.91 -40.77 -6.22
N VAL A 1012 11.06 -41.11 -5.64
CA VAL A 1012 11.89 -42.25 -6.10
C VAL A 1012 11.15 -43.58 -5.94
N SER A 1013 10.50 -43.81 -4.79
CA SER A 1013 9.68 -45.01 -4.55
C SER A 1013 8.57 -45.19 -5.58
N GLN A 1014 7.81 -44.12 -5.87
CA GLN A 1014 6.74 -44.15 -6.89
C GLN A 1014 7.28 -44.42 -8.31
N LEU A 1015 8.46 -43.91 -8.66
CA LEU A 1015 9.10 -44.20 -9.95
C LEU A 1015 9.60 -45.65 -10.04
N THR A 1016 10.12 -46.22 -8.95
CA THR A 1016 10.50 -47.64 -8.89
C THR A 1016 9.28 -48.56 -9.04
N ASP A 1017 8.18 -48.26 -8.33
CA ASP A 1017 6.91 -48.98 -8.45
C ASP A 1017 6.31 -48.88 -9.86
N LEU A 1018 6.30 -47.69 -10.47
CA LEU A 1018 5.85 -47.48 -11.84
C LEU A 1018 6.67 -48.33 -12.84
N GLY A 1019 7.99 -48.43 -12.65
CA GLY A 1019 8.86 -49.30 -13.44
C GLY A 1019 8.50 -50.78 -13.33
N ALA A 1020 8.19 -51.26 -12.13
CA ALA A 1020 7.73 -52.63 -11.90
C ALA A 1020 6.32 -52.87 -12.48
N LYS A 1021 5.41 -51.89 -12.41
CA LYS A 1021 4.08 -51.94 -13.06
C LYS A 1021 4.19 -52.01 -14.58
N LEU A 1022 5.09 -51.21 -15.18
CA LEU A 1022 5.42 -51.27 -16.61
C LEU A 1022 5.92 -52.66 -17.01
N ALA A 1023 6.82 -53.27 -16.24
CA ALA A 1023 7.31 -54.63 -16.50
C ALA A 1023 6.18 -55.69 -16.39
N LYS A 1024 5.31 -55.61 -15.38
CA LYS A 1024 4.14 -56.51 -15.22
C LYS A 1024 3.14 -56.36 -16.39
N ALA A 1025 2.93 -55.13 -16.88
CA ALA A 1025 2.11 -54.86 -18.05
C ALA A 1025 2.74 -55.37 -19.35
N GLN A 1026 4.05 -55.20 -19.55
CA GLN A 1026 4.79 -55.69 -20.71
C GLN A 1026 4.79 -57.23 -20.78
N GLY A 1027 4.99 -57.91 -19.64
CA GLY A 1027 4.87 -59.37 -19.55
C GLY A 1027 3.46 -59.87 -19.95
N SER A 1028 2.42 -59.16 -19.50
CA SER A 1028 1.02 -59.46 -19.83
C SER A 1028 0.72 -59.30 -21.33
N LEU A 1029 1.34 -58.32 -22.00
CA LEU A 1029 1.24 -58.12 -23.45
C LEU A 1029 1.98 -59.23 -24.22
N ASN A 1030 3.19 -59.60 -23.79
CA ASN A 1030 3.99 -60.65 -24.43
C ASN A 1030 3.34 -62.04 -24.34
N GLN A 1031 2.67 -62.35 -23.23
CA GLN A 1031 1.89 -63.59 -23.08
C GLN A 1031 0.67 -63.64 -24.01
N ARG A 1032 -0.01 -62.50 -24.23
CA ARG A 1032 -1.11 -62.43 -25.21
C ARG A 1032 -0.60 -62.52 -26.66
N GLY A 1033 0.56 -61.92 -26.98
CA GLY A 1033 1.17 -62.00 -28.31
C GLY A 1033 1.65 -63.41 -28.69
N THR A 1034 2.17 -64.18 -27.73
CA THR A 1034 2.62 -65.57 -27.98
C THR A 1034 1.45 -66.54 -28.19
N ALA A 1035 0.32 -66.34 -27.50
CA ALA A 1035 -0.91 -67.10 -27.75
C ALA A 1035 -1.56 -66.78 -29.12
N ALA A 1036 -1.43 -65.55 -29.63
CA ALA A 1036 -1.93 -65.18 -30.95
C ALA A 1036 -1.10 -65.81 -32.10
N ASN A 1037 0.23 -65.87 -31.95
CA ASN A 1037 1.15 -66.27 -33.03
C ASN A 1037 1.19 -67.78 -33.32
N THR A 1038 0.44 -68.63 -32.61
CA THR A 1038 0.37 -70.09 -32.86
C THR A 1038 -0.89 -70.53 -33.63
N ALA A 1039 -1.80 -69.62 -33.96
CA ALA A 1039 -3.13 -69.97 -34.51
C ALA A 1039 -3.41 -69.53 -35.96
N LEU A 1040 -2.49 -68.79 -36.63
CA LEU A 1040 -2.66 -68.34 -38.02
C LEU A 1040 -1.45 -68.67 -38.92
N ALA A 1041 -1.24 -69.96 -39.17
CA ALA A 1041 -0.36 -70.45 -40.22
C ALA A 1041 -1.19 -71.01 -41.40
N GLY A 1042 -1.69 -70.09 -42.24
CA GLY A 1042 -2.25 -70.41 -43.56
C GLY A 1042 -3.79 -70.40 -43.70
N ILE A 1043 -4.30 -69.34 -44.32
CA ILE A 1043 -5.42 -69.29 -45.30
C ILE A 1043 -5.36 -67.89 -45.97
N PRO A 1044 -5.52 -67.74 -47.30
CA PRO A 1044 -5.53 -66.42 -47.96
C PRO A 1044 -6.79 -65.58 -47.69
N GLU A 1045 -6.65 -64.26 -47.79
CA GLU A 1045 -7.57 -63.23 -47.28
C GLU A 1045 -8.80 -62.93 -48.17
N GLU A 1046 -9.36 -63.91 -48.89
CA GLU A 1046 -10.52 -63.70 -49.78
C GLU A 1046 -11.80 -64.49 -49.43
N LEU A 1047 -11.77 -65.42 -48.46
CA LEU A 1047 -12.97 -66.13 -48.00
C LEU A 1047 -13.16 -66.07 -46.48
N LEU A 1048 -13.84 -65.02 -45.99
CA LEU A 1048 -14.78 -65.12 -44.85
C LEU A 1048 -15.68 -63.88 -44.70
N GLY A 1049 -16.46 -63.59 -45.74
CA GLY A 1049 -17.50 -62.57 -45.67
C GLY A 1049 -18.64 -62.94 -44.70
N GLY A 1050 -18.84 -62.13 -43.66
CA GLY A 1050 -20.14 -61.96 -43.00
C GLY A 1050 -20.57 -63.01 -41.97
N ARG A 1051 -20.25 -62.79 -40.68
CA ARG A 1051 -21.09 -63.24 -39.56
C ARG A 1051 -21.12 -62.21 -38.42
N LYS A 1052 -22.25 -61.50 -38.29
CA LYS A 1052 -22.48 -60.55 -37.19
C LYS A 1052 -22.77 -61.29 -35.88
N GLY A 1053 -21.73 -61.52 -35.07
CA GLY A 1053 -21.91 -61.86 -33.65
C GLY A 1053 -22.26 -60.61 -32.85
N LYS A 1054 -23.34 -60.65 -32.04
CA LYS A 1054 -23.65 -59.58 -31.09
C LYS A 1054 -22.82 -59.75 -29.80
N ALA A 1055 -21.63 -59.17 -29.76
CA ALA A 1055 -21.03 -58.75 -28.50
C ALA A 1055 -21.73 -57.46 -28.00
N LYS A 1056 -21.77 -57.23 -26.67
CA LYS A 1056 -22.28 -55.98 -26.10
C LYS A 1056 -21.15 -54.95 -26.07
N SER A 1057 -21.41 -53.74 -26.57
CA SER A 1057 -20.40 -52.67 -26.64
C SER A 1057 -19.83 -52.24 -25.28
N GLY A 1058 -20.62 -52.34 -24.20
CA GLY A 1058 -20.18 -51.92 -22.85
C GLY A 1058 -19.13 -52.83 -22.20
N ASP A 1059 -19.02 -54.10 -22.61
CA ASP A 1059 -18.07 -55.04 -21.99
C ASP A 1059 -16.64 -54.85 -22.54
N GLU A 1060 -16.49 -54.51 -23.83
CA GLU A 1060 -15.18 -54.17 -24.42
C GLU A 1060 -14.66 -52.81 -23.96
N GLU A 1061 -15.56 -51.86 -23.67
CA GLU A 1061 -15.21 -50.52 -23.17
C GLU A 1061 -14.68 -50.60 -21.73
N LYS A 1062 -15.37 -51.31 -20.83
CA LYS A 1062 -14.84 -51.65 -19.49
C LYS A 1062 -13.51 -52.41 -19.55
N ALA A 1063 -13.40 -53.41 -20.42
CA ALA A 1063 -12.16 -54.18 -20.58
C ALA A 1063 -10.97 -53.33 -21.09
N ARG A 1064 -11.24 -52.20 -21.77
CA ARG A 1064 -10.23 -51.19 -22.09
C ARG A 1064 -9.92 -50.30 -20.89
N GLU A 1065 -10.91 -49.78 -20.16
CA GLU A 1065 -10.68 -48.93 -18.98
C GLU A 1065 -9.87 -49.62 -17.88
N GLU A 1066 -10.12 -50.91 -17.62
CA GLU A 1066 -9.45 -51.68 -16.57
C GLU A 1066 -8.04 -52.18 -16.94
N SER A 1067 -7.60 -51.98 -18.19
CA SER A 1067 -6.30 -52.44 -18.68
C SER A 1067 -5.14 -52.02 -17.78
N ALA A 1068 -4.25 -52.96 -17.46
CA ALA A 1068 -3.05 -52.70 -16.63
C ALA A 1068 -2.19 -51.55 -17.20
N LEU A 1069 -2.15 -51.39 -18.53
CA LEU A 1069 -1.45 -50.28 -19.19
C LEU A 1069 -2.13 -48.92 -18.93
N ASN A 1070 -3.46 -48.88 -18.85
CA ASN A 1070 -4.19 -47.64 -18.55
C ASN A 1070 -4.07 -47.25 -17.07
N LYS A 1071 -3.95 -48.22 -16.16
CA LYS A 1071 -3.60 -47.97 -14.75
C LYS A 1071 -2.19 -47.37 -14.64
N VAL A 1072 -1.21 -47.94 -15.36
CA VAL A 1072 0.15 -47.38 -15.51
C VAL A 1072 0.16 -45.95 -16.07
N VAL A 1073 -0.67 -45.64 -17.07
CA VAL A 1073 -0.79 -44.27 -17.63
C VAL A 1073 -1.40 -43.28 -16.62
N LYS A 1074 -2.38 -43.71 -15.82
CA LYS A 1074 -2.93 -42.86 -14.73
C LYS A 1074 -1.86 -42.58 -13.67
N ASP A 1075 -1.11 -43.60 -13.26
CA ASP A 1075 -0.05 -43.49 -12.25
C ASP A 1075 1.11 -42.60 -12.73
N SER A 1076 1.59 -42.79 -13.98
CA SER A 1076 2.66 -41.96 -14.55
C SER A 1076 2.22 -40.50 -14.71
N THR A 1077 0.97 -40.25 -15.13
CA THR A 1077 0.41 -38.89 -15.24
C THR A 1077 0.32 -38.20 -13.88
N LYS A 1078 -0.04 -38.94 -12.81
CA LYS A 1078 -0.05 -38.40 -11.44
C LYS A 1078 1.36 -37.99 -10.99
N ILE A 1079 2.33 -38.89 -11.13
CA ILE A 1079 3.74 -38.65 -10.75
C ILE A 1079 4.32 -37.47 -11.55
N ALA A 1080 4.05 -37.41 -12.85
CA ALA A 1080 4.47 -36.30 -13.70
C ALA A 1080 3.87 -34.96 -13.26
N ARG A 1081 2.58 -34.92 -12.90
CA ARG A 1081 1.91 -33.70 -12.44
C ARG A 1081 2.41 -33.22 -11.07
N GLU A 1082 2.65 -34.14 -10.13
CA GLU A 1082 3.25 -33.81 -8.83
C GLU A 1082 4.67 -33.24 -9.00
N ALA A 1083 5.50 -33.86 -9.86
CA ALA A 1083 6.82 -33.36 -10.21
C ALA A 1083 6.77 -32.00 -10.94
N GLN A 1084 5.81 -31.80 -11.86
CA GLN A 1084 5.58 -30.52 -12.53
C GLN A 1084 5.16 -29.43 -11.55
N HIS A 1085 4.23 -29.68 -10.62
CA HIS A 1085 3.83 -28.70 -9.61
C HIS A 1085 5.02 -28.33 -8.70
N GLY A 1086 5.80 -29.33 -8.25
CA GLY A 1086 7.03 -29.09 -7.50
C GLY A 1086 8.06 -28.27 -8.28
N LEU A 1087 8.25 -28.56 -9.57
CA LEU A 1087 9.19 -27.86 -10.43
C LEU A 1087 8.72 -26.43 -10.76
N ILE A 1088 7.44 -26.23 -11.05
CA ILE A 1088 6.82 -24.90 -11.23
C ILE A 1088 7.00 -24.08 -9.95
N ALA A 1089 6.77 -24.68 -8.77
CA ALA A 1089 7.01 -24.01 -7.50
C ALA A 1089 8.49 -23.66 -7.26
N GLN A 1090 9.46 -24.44 -7.78
CA GLN A 1090 10.89 -24.06 -7.75
C GLN A 1090 11.25 -23.01 -8.82
N VAL A 1091 10.74 -23.11 -10.04
CA VAL A 1091 10.98 -22.16 -11.13
C VAL A 1091 10.35 -20.80 -10.82
N LEU A 1092 9.17 -20.75 -10.21
CA LEU A 1092 8.60 -19.50 -9.68
C LEU A 1092 9.48 -18.91 -8.57
N LYS A 1093 10.02 -19.75 -7.66
CA LYS A 1093 10.97 -19.29 -6.63
C LYS A 1093 12.32 -18.86 -7.22
N ASP A 1094 12.74 -19.42 -8.36
CA ASP A 1094 13.95 -19.01 -9.07
C ASP A 1094 13.73 -17.68 -9.83
N ILE A 1095 12.59 -17.52 -10.50
CA ILE A 1095 12.19 -16.26 -11.15
C ILE A 1095 12.01 -15.13 -10.12
N VAL A 1096 11.45 -15.42 -8.93
CA VAL A 1096 11.15 -14.40 -7.91
C VAL A 1096 12.30 -14.17 -6.92
N PHE A 1097 13.16 -15.16 -6.65
CA PHE A 1097 14.22 -15.06 -5.62
C PHE A 1097 15.61 -15.61 -6.02
N GLY A 1098 15.70 -16.53 -6.99
CA GLY A 1098 16.93 -17.32 -7.26
C GLY A 1098 17.77 -16.87 -8.47
N SER A 1099 17.14 -16.14 -9.39
CA SER A 1099 17.78 -15.52 -10.55
C SER A 1099 19.00 -14.74 -10.08
N ARG A 1100 20.19 -15.09 -10.61
CA ARG A 1100 21.44 -14.34 -10.47
C ARG A 1100 21.64 -13.50 -11.74
N PRO A 1101 21.12 -12.27 -11.81
CA PRO A 1101 20.95 -11.62 -13.10
C PRO A 1101 22.24 -11.11 -13.77
N GLY A 1102 22.24 -10.87 -15.08
CA GLY A 1102 23.44 -10.35 -15.75
C GLY A 1102 24.61 -11.35 -15.87
N GLN A 1103 24.38 -12.65 -15.64
CA GLN A 1103 24.65 -13.53 -16.77
C GLN A 1103 23.65 -13.17 -17.87
N GLU A 1104 24.11 -12.99 -19.11
CA GLU A 1104 23.24 -12.79 -20.28
C GLU A 1104 22.53 -14.11 -20.62
N THR A 1105 21.51 -14.46 -19.83
CA THR A 1105 20.61 -15.56 -20.14
C THR A 1105 19.81 -15.19 -21.39
N GLN A 1106 20.21 -15.77 -22.53
CA GLN A 1106 19.52 -15.68 -23.80
C GLN A 1106 18.02 -15.95 -23.60
N THR A 1107 17.18 -14.94 -23.74
CA THR A 1107 15.74 -15.04 -23.47
C THR A 1107 15.08 -16.14 -24.29
N GLY A 1108 15.45 -16.25 -25.57
CA GLY A 1108 14.99 -17.32 -26.46
C GLY A 1108 15.35 -18.75 -25.97
N ALA A 1109 16.40 -18.93 -25.15
CA ALA A 1109 16.72 -20.24 -24.56
C ALA A 1109 15.85 -20.58 -23.34
N ILE A 1110 15.33 -19.57 -22.63
CA ILE A 1110 14.36 -19.75 -21.54
C ILE A 1110 12.95 -19.92 -22.13
N GLU A 1111 12.56 -19.09 -23.10
CA GLU A 1111 11.30 -19.26 -23.84
C GLU A 1111 11.24 -20.61 -24.55
N ALA A 1112 12.32 -21.08 -25.20
CA ALA A 1112 12.37 -22.42 -25.78
C ALA A 1112 12.30 -23.55 -24.73
N ARG A 1113 12.81 -23.34 -23.51
CA ARG A 1113 12.69 -24.33 -22.41
C ARG A 1113 11.29 -24.38 -21.83
N VAL A 1114 10.65 -23.23 -21.59
CA VAL A 1114 9.27 -23.17 -21.09
C VAL A 1114 8.29 -23.65 -22.18
N SER A 1115 8.47 -23.21 -23.43
CA SER A 1115 7.71 -23.70 -24.59
C SER A 1115 7.90 -25.20 -24.81
N GLY A 1116 9.12 -25.74 -24.66
CA GLY A 1116 9.37 -27.17 -24.76
C GLY A 1116 8.72 -28.01 -23.64
N VAL A 1117 8.59 -27.46 -22.42
CA VAL A 1117 7.96 -28.13 -21.27
C VAL A 1117 6.43 -28.01 -21.28
N VAL A 1118 5.88 -26.89 -21.74
CA VAL A 1118 4.42 -26.65 -21.81
C VAL A 1118 3.82 -27.18 -23.11
N GLY A 1119 4.52 -27.01 -24.24
CA GLY A 1119 4.11 -27.53 -25.55
C GLY A 1119 4.24 -29.05 -25.70
N GLY A 1120 4.99 -29.72 -24.81
CA GLY A 1120 4.99 -31.17 -24.65
C GLY A 1120 3.86 -31.72 -23.76
N ALA A 1121 2.89 -30.88 -23.38
CA ALA A 1121 1.80 -31.22 -22.46
C ALA A 1121 0.39 -30.97 -23.04
N MET A 1122 0.26 -30.99 -24.37
CA MET A 1122 -1.00 -31.13 -25.12
C MET A 1122 -1.01 -32.44 -25.90
#